data_AF-A7IND2-F1
#
_entry.id   AF-A7IND2-F1
#
_cell.length_a   1.000
_cell.length_b   1.000
_cell.length_c   1.000
_cell.angle_alpha   90.00
_cell.angle_beta   90.00
_cell.angle_gamma   90.00
#
_symmetry.space_group_name_H-M   'P 1'
#
loop_
_entity.id
_entity.type
_entity.pdbx_description
1 polymer ?
#
loop_
_entity_poly.entity_id
_entity_poly.type
_entity_poly.pdbx_seq_one_letter_code
_entity_poly.pdbx_strand_id
1 'polypeptide(L)'
;MRKSQIVEELGEGELLLPALIEAALQANDRAKLRMTALQEAVAHAKAPLRPVRLMAAEARAAGATEDGLDATVTGAQIVDGGGYAIPGARRLMDGILDDIATMAAPLDAAQVPAASGFSDRLAALRSAFASITGDMLDEPALVRLTSARRGGEDSAHLVVMDLHKALNQLSAAVAAETIAGARALGVRAEDHDRIEAFMAGLNRTRGLAFGHPGLDTTASRSGARLILQNDIGTTDAHVIILAVEGLDATVTYTDVHRSRAKFFISLFRDFSATWTPLAERSVAGLAEGGSFFLVTGRYTARDTADLDSFLDAVGAHLVFLIDWNKARKTLQTFVDKATAIRLLTDAARVRFGHRAFLELGGAELIFDAVRRSAEGRVPYGARLDRVLGAGAVARLLGEVLRLTSEGLGAQRSVRLIKDEVRAELARSFGSAEQEVLAMALTQLGLARMLAAEVAEALDEPGESTDGVRAAFQRRAKRLEEKADRQVLAARDLASGPFGRGRRFLPLAEWVEEATDSFEEAAFLLGTRSRRETTDAASPLAELVSVAMACCGDLVRAVAAACEGPAGRREDITDALEAIDAVMEGERRADEAHRRVVAAVLGDPAPVPASALVATMEVARAMETGTDHLARAALALRGCVLEEVGS
;
A
#
# COMPACT_ATOMS: atom_id res chain seq x y z
N MET A 1 18.33 12.35 16.77
CA MET A 1 17.75 13.48 17.52
C MET A 1 16.49 12.93 18.12
N ARG A 2 16.42 12.63 19.44
CA ARG A 2 15.36 11.75 20.00
C ARG A 2 13.96 12.32 19.72
N LYS A 3 12.95 11.46 19.49
CA LYS A 3 11.52 11.83 19.29
C LYS A 3 11.03 12.94 20.22
N SER A 4 11.55 12.99 21.44
CA SER A 4 11.25 14.02 22.43
C SER A 4 11.50 15.45 21.95
N GLN A 5 12.52 15.70 21.14
CA GLN A 5 12.84 17.05 20.64
C GLN A 5 11.86 17.51 19.55
N ILE A 6 11.32 16.60 18.74
CA ILE A 6 10.26 16.94 17.77
C ILE A 6 8.96 17.24 18.49
N VAL A 7 8.62 16.47 19.54
CA VAL A 7 7.44 16.72 20.37
C VAL A 7 7.53 18.09 21.07
N GLU A 8 8.72 18.48 21.52
CA GLU A 8 8.99 19.80 22.10
C GLU A 8 8.83 20.95 21.07
N GLU A 9 9.37 20.80 19.86
CA GLU A 9 9.17 21.74 18.74
C GLU A 9 7.71 21.86 18.29
N LEU A 10 6.89 20.83 18.52
CA LEU A 10 5.46 20.85 18.23
C LEU A 10 4.64 21.54 19.35
N GLY A 11 5.28 21.97 20.44
CA GLY A 11 4.62 22.65 21.56
C GLY A 11 3.89 21.72 22.52
N GLU A 12 4.12 20.41 22.45
CA GLU A 12 3.43 19.38 23.25
C GLU A 12 4.37 18.78 24.32
N GLY A 13 5.20 19.61 24.94
CA GLY A 13 6.21 19.20 25.94
C GLY A 13 5.63 18.47 27.16
N GLU A 14 4.34 18.63 27.45
CA GLU A 14 3.61 17.91 28.49
C GLU A 14 3.53 16.38 28.23
N LEU A 15 3.70 15.93 26.98
CA LEU A 15 3.82 14.51 26.63
C LEU A 15 5.13 13.87 27.14
N LEU A 16 6.14 14.67 27.46
CA LEU A 16 7.41 14.20 28.01
C LEU A 16 7.36 13.99 29.52
N LEU A 17 6.26 14.37 30.18
CA LEU A 17 6.15 14.37 31.63
C LEU A 17 6.55 13.05 32.31
N PRO A 18 6.21 11.85 31.81
CA PRO A 18 6.64 10.58 32.42
C PRO A 18 8.15 10.37 32.35
N ALA A 19 8.75 10.67 31.19
CA ALA A 19 10.19 10.56 30.99
C ALA A 19 10.95 11.60 31.83
N LEU A 20 10.37 12.79 32.00
CA LEU A 20 10.90 13.84 32.87
C LEU A 20 10.79 13.44 34.35
N ILE A 21 9.69 12.82 34.78
CA ILE A 21 9.54 12.29 36.15
C ILE A 21 10.56 11.18 36.41
N GLU A 22 10.76 10.24 35.48
CA GLU A 22 11.77 9.18 35.62
C GLU A 22 13.19 9.76 35.74
N ALA A 23 13.55 10.70 34.85
CA ALA A 23 14.83 11.39 34.89
C ALA A 23 15.02 12.18 36.20
N ALA A 24 13.96 12.81 36.71
CA ALA A 24 13.97 13.55 37.97
C ALA A 24 14.16 12.63 39.19
N LEU A 25 13.54 11.45 39.20
CA LEU A 25 13.75 10.46 40.27
C LEU A 25 15.18 9.91 40.25
N GLN A 26 15.74 9.62 39.07
CA GLN A 26 17.15 9.24 38.95
C GLN A 26 18.10 10.37 39.38
N ALA A 27 17.77 11.63 39.07
CA ALA A 27 18.52 12.80 39.53
C ALA A 27 18.49 12.95 41.06
N ASN A 28 17.37 12.61 41.71
CA ASN A 28 17.27 12.59 43.17
C ASN A 28 18.30 11.66 43.80
N ASP A 29 18.42 10.44 43.26
CA ASP A 29 19.33 9.42 43.76
C ASP A 29 20.79 9.84 43.57
N ARG A 30 21.13 10.41 42.41
CA ARG A 30 22.47 10.98 42.16
C ARG A 30 22.80 12.12 43.11
N ALA A 31 21.90 13.09 43.28
CA ALA A 31 22.13 14.24 44.17
C ALA A 31 22.39 13.78 45.62
N LYS A 32 21.57 12.85 46.12
CA LYS A 32 21.76 12.26 47.46
C LYS A 32 23.09 11.53 47.58
N LEU A 33 23.48 10.78 46.56
CA LEU A 33 24.73 10.05 46.57
C LEU A 33 25.94 11.01 46.58
N ARG A 34 25.92 12.07 45.78
CA ARG A 34 26.96 13.12 45.77
C ARG A 34 27.07 13.85 47.11
N MET A 35 25.94 14.21 47.72
CA MET A 35 25.91 14.81 49.07
C MET A 35 26.46 13.84 50.13
N THR A 36 26.14 12.55 50.03
CA THR A 36 26.68 11.51 50.92
C THR A 36 28.19 11.36 50.76
N ALA A 37 28.71 11.40 49.52
CA ALA A 37 30.14 11.36 49.26
C ALA A 37 30.88 12.57 49.87
N LEU A 38 30.31 13.78 49.79
CA LEU A 38 30.86 14.96 50.46
C LEU A 38 30.89 14.82 51.99
N GLN A 39 29.84 14.25 52.59
CA GLN A 39 29.79 13.99 54.04
C GLN A 39 30.81 12.94 54.48
N GLU A 40 30.96 11.86 53.71
CA GLU A 40 31.97 10.82 53.98
C GLU A 40 33.40 11.33 53.75
N ALA A 41 33.62 12.18 52.75
CA ALA A 41 34.91 12.87 52.53
C ALA A 41 35.30 13.72 53.74
N VAL A 42 34.36 14.49 54.30
CA VAL A 42 34.60 15.27 55.53
C VAL A 42 34.84 14.36 56.74
N ALA A 43 34.10 13.26 56.87
CA ALA A 43 34.29 12.30 57.94
C ALA A 43 35.67 11.62 57.86
N HIS A 44 36.11 11.28 56.64
CA HIS A 44 37.44 10.72 56.39
C HIS A 44 38.55 11.74 56.69
N ALA A 45 38.41 12.98 56.23
CA ALA A 45 39.37 14.05 56.53
C ALA A 45 39.54 14.29 58.05
N LYS A 46 38.47 14.16 58.83
CA LYS A 46 38.48 14.24 60.31
C LYS A 46 39.06 12.99 60.99
N ALA A 47 38.95 11.83 60.37
CA ALA A 47 39.42 10.56 60.91
C ALA A 47 40.05 9.66 59.82
N PRO A 48 41.27 10.00 59.34
CA PRO A 48 41.86 9.34 58.16
C PRO A 48 42.15 7.84 58.35
N LEU A 49 42.31 7.40 59.61
CA LEU A 49 42.56 5.99 59.95
C LEU A 49 41.29 5.12 59.92
N ARG A 50 40.11 5.71 59.75
CA ARG A 50 38.85 4.97 59.66
C ARG A 50 38.72 4.32 58.28
N PRO A 51 38.30 3.04 58.18
CA PRO A 51 38.05 2.40 56.90
C PRO A 51 37.03 3.20 56.08
N VAL A 52 37.37 3.48 54.82
CA VAL A 52 36.52 4.20 53.88
C VAL A 52 35.43 3.27 53.36
N ARG A 53 34.18 3.75 53.37
CA ARG A 53 33.06 3.08 52.73
C ARG A 53 33.14 3.30 51.22
N LEU A 54 33.40 2.23 50.46
CA LEU A 54 33.34 2.28 49.01
C LEU A 54 31.89 2.40 48.53
N MET A 55 31.66 3.24 47.52
CA MET A 55 30.35 3.57 46.97
C MET A 55 30.19 3.11 45.50
N ALA A 56 31.10 2.29 44.98
CA ALA A 56 31.08 1.84 43.59
C ALA A 56 29.79 1.07 43.20
N ALA A 57 29.14 0.39 44.15
CA ALA A 57 27.88 -0.30 43.89
C ALA A 57 26.70 0.69 43.80
N GLU A 58 26.63 1.62 44.74
CA GLU A 58 25.64 2.70 44.77
C GLU A 58 25.79 3.64 43.56
N ALA A 59 27.03 3.96 43.15
CA ALA A 59 27.32 4.76 41.97
C ALA A 59 26.84 4.08 40.67
N ARG A 60 26.97 2.76 40.57
CA ARG A 60 26.40 1.99 39.44
C ARG A 60 24.88 2.03 39.43
N ALA A 61 24.25 1.88 40.60
CA ALA A 61 22.80 1.89 40.71
C ALA A 61 22.19 3.27 40.37
N ALA A 62 22.85 4.36 40.77
CA ALA A 62 22.40 5.73 40.50
C ALA A 62 22.85 6.30 39.13
N GLY A 63 23.66 5.56 38.35
CA GLY A 63 24.22 6.07 37.10
C GLY A 63 25.26 7.19 37.28
N ALA A 64 25.98 7.18 38.40
CA ALA A 64 26.97 8.18 38.83
C ALA A 64 28.41 7.66 38.80
N THR A 65 28.71 6.66 37.96
CA THR A 65 30.02 5.98 37.95
C THR A 65 31.19 6.89 37.54
N GLU A 66 30.93 7.93 36.75
CA GLU A 66 31.95 8.88 36.28
C GLU A 66 32.32 9.94 37.33
N ASP A 67 31.55 10.03 38.42
CA ASP A 67 31.74 11.04 39.47
C ASP A 67 32.95 10.76 40.37
N GLY A 68 33.60 9.61 40.24
CA GLY A 68 34.84 9.28 40.96
C GLY A 68 34.72 9.33 42.49
N LEU A 69 33.55 8.98 43.04
CA LEU A 69 33.19 9.19 44.45
C LEU A 69 34.20 8.59 45.44
N ASP A 70 34.70 7.38 45.18
CA ASP A 70 35.67 6.72 46.05
C ASP A 70 37.01 7.49 46.13
N ALA A 71 37.47 8.02 44.99
CA ALA A 71 38.67 8.85 44.93
C ALA A 71 38.45 10.20 45.66
N THR A 72 37.26 10.78 45.56
CA THR A 72 36.88 11.98 46.29
C THR A 72 36.94 11.77 47.81
N VAL A 73 36.39 10.66 48.31
CA VAL A 73 36.38 10.38 49.76
C VAL A 73 37.78 10.09 50.29
N THR A 74 38.53 9.21 49.62
CA THR A 74 39.89 8.80 50.05
C THR A 74 40.92 9.94 49.97
N GLY A 75 40.73 10.88 49.06
CA GLY A 75 41.65 12.01 48.88
C GLY A 75 41.37 13.23 49.74
N ALA A 76 40.32 13.20 50.57
CA ALA A 76 39.87 14.35 51.35
C ALA A 76 40.78 14.63 52.56
N GLN A 77 41.14 15.91 52.75
CA GLN A 77 42.05 16.35 53.82
C GLN A 77 41.58 17.66 54.47
N ILE A 78 41.93 17.85 55.74
CA ILE A 78 41.77 19.14 56.43
C ILE A 78 42.93 20.05 56.04
N VAL A 79 42.63 21.31 55.76
CA VAL A 79 43.62 22.34 55.42
C VAL A 79 43.68 23.40 56.52
N ASP A 80 44.86 24.02 56.68
CA ASP A 80 45.08 25.09 57.65
C ASP A 80 44.05 26.21 57.47
N GLY A 81 43.33 26.53 58.56
CA GLY A 81 42.19 27.46 58.54
C GLY A 81 40.82 26.80 58.68
N GLY A 82 40.74 25.47 58.80
CA GLY A 82 39.50 24.75 59.13
C GLY A 82 38.60 24.42 57.92
N GLY A 83 39.12 24.53 56.71
CA GLY A 83 38.48 24.07 55.47
C GLY A 83 38.91 22.66 55.06
N TYR A 84 38.27 22.15 54.01
CA TYR A 84 38.52 20.81 53.47
C TYR A 84 38.97 20.90 52.01
N ALA A 85 40.09 20.24 51.70
CA ALA A 85 40.47 19.92 50.33
C ALA A 85 39.82 18.59 49.97
N ILE A 86 38.83 18.62 49.07
CA ILE A 86 38.06 17.43 48.67
C ILE A 86 38.17 17.28 47.16
N PRO A 87 38.99 16.33 46.65
CA PRO A 87 39.21 16.17 45.22
C PRO A 87 37.90 15.96 44.44
N GLY A 88 37.66 16.77 43.42
CA GLY A 88 36.44 16.76 42.62
C GLY A 88 35.21 17.41 43.29
N ALA A 89 35.36 18.10 44.42
CA ALA A 89 34.25 18.79 45.09
C ALA A 89 33.52 19.77 44.19
N ARG A 90 34.21 20.51 43.31
CA ARG A 90 33.54 21.41 42.36
C ARG A 90 32.60 20.63 41.44
N ARG A 91 33.08 19.53 40.88
CA ARG A 91 32.29 18.67 39.99
C ARG A 91 31.08 18.07 40.69
N LEU A 92 31.24 17.62 41.95
CA LEU A 92 30.10 17.10 42.72
C LEU A 92 29.06 18.19 43.02
N MET A 93 29.51 19.40 43.35
CA MET A 93 28.63 20.54 43.59
C MET A 93 27.86 20.93 42.32
N ASP A 94 28.54 21.05 41.18
CA ASP A 94 27.90 21.34 39.89
C ASP A 94 26.88 20.25 39.53
N GLY A 95 27.27 18.97 39.70
CA GLY A 95 26.38 17.84 39.49
C GLY A 95 25.13 17.86 40.38
N ILE A 96 25.25 18.28 41.65
CA ILE A 96 24.10 18.44 42.56
C ILE A 96 23.16 19.54 42.03
N LEU A 97 23.69 20.68 41.58
CA LEU A 97 22.87 21.78 41.06
C LEU A 97 22.18 21.42 39.74
N ASP A 98 22.84 20.65 38.89
CA ASP A 98 22.28 20.13 37.63
C ASP A 98 21.21 19.04 37.88
N ASP A 99 21.42 18.18 38.88
CA ASP A 99 20.39 17.24 39.31
C ASP A 99 19.18 17.98 39.89
N ILE A 100 19.36 19.05 40.67
CA ILE A 100 18.25 19.87 41.17
C ILE A 100 17.47 20.50 40.01
N ALA A 101 18.16 21.00 38.97
CA ALA A 101 17.52 21.51 37.76
C ALA A 101 16.71 20.41 37.05
N THR A 102 17.30 19.22 36.92
CA THR A 102 16.63 18.04 36.33
C THR A 102 15.40 17.63 37.14
N MET A 103 15.47 17.72 38.47
CA MET A 103 14.35 17.44 39.38
C MET A 103 13.21 18.46 39.26
N ALA A 104 13.51 19.72 38.95
CA ALA A 104 12.50 20.78 38.81
C ALA A 104 11.77 20.72 37.46
N ALA A 105 12.44 20.29 36.39
CA ALA A 105 11.91 20.24 35.03
C ALA A 105 10.49 19.63 34.88
N PRO A 106 10.13 18.47 35.47
CA PRO A 106 8.77 17.94 35.36
C PRO A 106 7.71 18.80 36.07
N LEU A 107 8.06 19.55 37.12
CA LEU A 107 7.12 20.45 37.80
C LEU A 107 6.83 21.69 36.94
N ASP A 108 7.86 22.21 36.24
CA ASP A 108 7.71 23.28 35.26
C ASP A 108 6.88 22.81 34.05
N ALA A 109 7.19 21.62 33.52
CA ALA A 109 6.45 21.03 32.41
C ALA A 109 4.97 20.78 32.74
N ALA A 110 4.67 20.33 33.97
CA ALA A 110 3.31 20.17 34.46
C ALA A 110 2.65 21.47 34.96
N GLN A 111 3.33 22.62 34.82
CA GLN A 111 2.86 23.94 35.25
C GLN A 111 2.37 23.97 36.71
N VAL A 112 3.04 23.24 37.60
CA VAL A 112 2.67 23.18 39.01
C VAL A 112 2.88 24.58 39.62
N PRO A 113 1.92 25.17 40.36
CA PRO A 113 2.05 26.53 40.90
C PRO A 113 3.29 26.77 41.77
N ALA A 114 3.85 25.72 42.37
CA ALA A 114 5.05 25.78 43.20
C ALA A 114 6.37 25.73 42.40
N ALA A 115 6.34 25.48 41.09
CA ALA A 115 7.53 25.24 40.27
C ALA A 115 8.47 26.46 40.21
N SER A 116 7.91 27.67 40.06
CA SER A 116 8.69 28.92 40.10
C SER A 116 9.47 29.11 41.40
N GLY A 117 8.88 28.70 42.53
CA GLY A 117 9.54 28.76 43.84
C GLY A 117 10.76 27.84 43.94
N PHE A 118 10.80 26.72 43.21
CA PHE A 118 11.99 25.86 43.16
C PHE A 118 13.08 26.44 42.26
N SER A 119 12.70 27.06 41.14
CA SER A 119 13.62 27.77 40.26
C SER A 119 14.33 28.94 40.97
N ASP A 120 13.60 29.71 41.78
CA ASP A 120 14.18 30.79 42.59
C ASP A 120 15.17 30.27 43.63
N ARG A 121 14.82 29.16 44.32
CA ARG A 121 15.70 28.50 45.30
C ARG A 121 16.99 27.97 44.65
N LEU A 122 16.88 27.36 43.47
CA LEU A 122 18.04 26.90 42.70
C LEU A 122 18.92 28.08 42.26
N ALA A 123 18.33 29.19 41.80
CA ALA A 123 19.09 30.39 41.44
C ALA A 123 19.86 30.97 42.63
N ALA A 124 19.24 31.01 43.82
CA ALA A 124 19.90 31.42 45.06
C ALA A 124 21.08 30.51 45.42
N LEU A 125 20.93 29.19 45.29
CA LEU A 125 22.03 28.22 45.49
C LEU A 125 23.17 28.43 44.47
N ARG A 126 22.85 28.62 43.19
CA ARG A 126 23.87 28.91 42.16
C ARG A 126 24.64 30.20 42.49
N SER A 127 23.96 31.25 42.91
CA SER A 127 24.59 32.50 43.33
C SER A 127 25.46 32.32 44.57
N ALA A 128 25.02 31.51 45.54
CA ALA A 128 25.74 31.20 46.77
C ALA A 128 27.08 30.49 46.52
N PHE A 129 27.15 29.65 45.49
CA PHE A 129 28.34 28.86 45.17
C PHE A 129 29.20 29.43 44.03
N ALA A 130 28.81 30.59 43.47
CA ALA A 130 29.53 31.23 42.36
C ALA A 130 30.97 31.63 42.72
N SER A 131 31.23 32.00 43.98
CA SER A 131 32.55 32.42 44.45
C SER A 131 33.47 31.26 44.83
N ILE A 132 32.97 30.02 44.88
CA ILE A 132 33.77 28.84 45.23
C ILE A 132 34.49 28.33 43.99
N THR A 133 35.81 28.54 43.95
CA THR A 133 36.69 28.09 42.87
C THR A 133 37.50 26.87 43.29
N GLY A 134 37.49 25.82 42.47
CA GLY A 134 38.24 24.59 42.72
C GLY A 134 37.62 23.70 43.81
N ASP A 135 38.47 22.87 44.41
CA ASP A 135 38.07 21.72 45.24
C ASP A 135 38.17 21.99 46.76
N MET A 136 38.14 23.26 47.14
CA MET A 136 38.22 23.71 48.53
C MET A 136 36.83 24.10 49.04
N LEU A 137 36.37 23.44 50.10
CA LEU A 137 35.09 23.74 50.75
C LEU A 137 35.31 24.11 52.22
N ASP A 138 34.66 25.19 52.67
CA ASP A 138 34.58 25.52 54.10
C ASP A 138 33.36 24.86 54.76
N GLU A 139 33.32 24.87 56.09
CA GLU A 139 32.21 24.28 56.85
C GLU A 139 30.85 24.93 56.49
N PRO A 140 30.72 26.26 56.31
CA PRO A 140 29.49 26.88 55.84
C PRO A 140 29.00 26.36 54.48
N ALA A 141 29.87 26.22 53.48
CA ALA A 141 29.51 25.69 52.17
C ALA A 141 29.05 24.23 52.25
N LEU A 142 29.73 23.40 53.05
CA LEU A 142 29.33 22.01 53.28
C LEU A 142 27.97 21.89 53.96
N VAL A 143 27.69 22.75 54.94
CA VAL A 143 26.36 22.83 55.57
C VAL A 143 25.30 23.24 54.55
N ARG A 144 25.60 24.22 53.68
CA ARG A 144 24.70 24.67 52.61
C ARG A 144 24.45 23.62 51.52
N LEU A 145 25.36 22.67 51.34
CA LEU A 145 25.14 21.53 50.44
C LEU A 145 24.36 20.41 51.12
N THR A 146 24.68 20.06 52.37
CA THR A 146 24.32 18.75 52.94
C THR A 146 23.34 18.80 54.12
N SER A 147 23.07 19.96 54.70
CA SER A 147 22.19 20.10 55.88
C SER A 147 20.72 19.86 55.55
N ALA A 148 20.03 19.06 56.36
CA ALA A 148 18.58 18.88 56.30
C ALA A 148 17.82 19.64 57.40
N ARG A 149 18.47 20.58 58.11
CA ARG A 149 17.85 21.30 59.25
C ARG A 149 16.97 22.44 58.77
N ARG A 150 15.68 22.41 59.13
CA ARG A 150 14.73 23.51 58.87
C ARG A 150 14.88 24.63 59.91
N GLY A 151 14.66 25.89 59.50
CA GLY A 151 14.71 27.08 60.37
C GLY A 151 15.96 27.94 60.24
N GLY A 152 16.84 27.65 59.27
CA GLY A 152 17.98 28.49 58.87
C GLY A 152 17.95 28.82 57.37
N GLU A 153 19.10 29.21 56.80
CA GLU A 153 19.22 29.37 55.35
C GLU A 153 18.96 28.06 54.60
N ASP A 154 18.45 28.18 53.38
CA ASP A 154 18.15 27.03 52.53
C ASP A 154 19.42 26.28 52.11
N SER A 155 19.27 24.98 51.84
CA SER A 155 20.39 24.11 51.46
C SER A 155 20.01 23.26 50.24
N ALA A 156 21.03 22.77 49.51
CA ALA A 156 20.78 21.87 48.38
C ALA A 156 20.02 20.61 48.82
N HIS A 157 20.36 20.02 49.98
CA HIS A 157 19.64 18.88 50.52
C HIS A 157 18.16 19.20 50.84
N LEU A 158 17.84 20.35 51.43
CA LEU A 158 16.45 20.75 51.69
C LEU A 158 15.66 20.94 50.39
N VAL A 159 16.26 21.58 49.38
CA VAL A 159 15.65 21.74 48.05
C VAL A 159 15.38 20.38 47.42
N VAL A 160 16.34 19.46 47.43
CA VAL A 160 16.18 18.08 46.93
C VAL A 160 15.06 17.34 47.67
N MET A 161 14.95 17.49 49.00
CA MET A 161 13.88 16.85 49.77
C MET A 161 12.50 17.40 49.41
N ASP A 162 12.37 18.72 49.32
CA ASP A 162 11.10 19.37 48.99
C ASP A 162 10.69 19.08 47.54
N LEU A 163 11.64 19.09 46.59
CA LEU A 163 11.42 18.67 45.20
C LEU A 163 10.99 17.21 45.13
N HIS A 164 11.66 16.29 45.85
CA HIS A 164 11.26 14.89 45.87
C HIS A 164 9.83 14.70 46.38
N LYS A 165 9.41 15.48 47.38
CA LYS A 165 8.03 15.46 47.86
C LYS A 165 7.04 15.97 46.81
N ALA A 166 7.36 17.07 46.13
CA ALA A 166 6.54 17.61 45.04
C ALA A 166 6.46 16.64 43.86
N LEU A 167 7.57 15.99 43.50
CA LEU A 167 7.65 14.95 42.47
C LEU A 167 6.80 13.72 42.83
N ASN A 168 6.81 13.28 44.09
CA ASN A 168 5.96 12.17 44.52
C ASN A 168 4.46 12.54 44.47
N GLN A 169 4.11 13.79 44.78
CA GLN A 169 2.73 14.28 44.62
C GLN A 169 2.32 14.35 43.14
N LEU A 170 3.20 14.85 42.28
CA LEU A 170 3.00 14.87 40.84
C LEU A 170 2.87 13.45 40.27
N SER A 171 3.77 12.54 40.64
CA SER A 171 3.75 11.13 40.24
C SER A 171 2.47 10.42 40.67
N ALA A 172 2.00 10.68 41.90
CA ALA A 172 0.74 10.14 42.40
C ALA A 172 -0.49 10.71 41.66
N ALA A 173 -0.45 11.99 41.27
CA ALA A 173 -1.54 12.62 40.51
C ALA A 173 -1.56 12.17 39.03
N VAL A 174 -0.41 11.78 38.49
CA VAL A 174 -0.21 11.35 37.10
C VAL A 174 -0.25 9.82 36.99
N ALA A 175 -0.82 9.11 37.99
CA ALA A 175 -0.83 7.65 38.06
C ALA A 175 -1.13 7.01 36.69
N ALA A 176 -0.13 6.30 36.15
CA ALA A 176 -0.22 5.70 34.84
C ALA A 176 -1.23 4.54 34.87
N GLU A 177 -2.32 4.68 34.14
CA GLU A 177 -3.25 3.59 33.88
C GLU A 177 -3.04 3.02 32.48
N THR A 178 -3.58 1.83 32.22
CA THR A 178 -3.56 1.23 30.88
C THR A 178 -4.98 1.10 30.37
N ILE A 179 -5.30 1.82 29.29
CA ILE A 179 -6.64 1.84 28.68
C ILE A 179 -6.54 1.21 27.29
N ALA A 180 -7.17 0.05 27.09
CA ALA A 180 -7.14 -0.72 25.84
C ALA A 180 -5.72 -0.95 25.24
N GLY A 181 -4.69 -0.94 26.09
CA GLY A 181 -3.27 -1.09 25.70
C GLY A 181 -2.50 0.22 25.48
N ALA A 182 -3.14 1.38 25.61
CA ALA A 182 -2.46 2.68 25.67
C ALA A 182 -2.03 2.98 27.11
N ARG A 183 -0.83 3.57 27.28
CA ARG A 183 -0.39 4.09 28.58
C ARG A 183 -0.99 5.48 28.77
N ALA A 184 -1.92 5.63 29.70
CA ALA A 184 -2.64 6.87 29.93
C ALA A 184 -2.21 7.54 31.23
N LEU A 185 -2.01 8.86 31.19
CA LEU A 185 -1.38 9.64 32.26
C LEU A 185 -2.19 10.91 32.52
N GLY A 186 -2.73 11.05 33.73
CA GLY A 186 -3.51 12.23 34.12
C GLY A 186 -4.78 12.44 33.30
N VAL A 187 -5.29 11.39 32.66
CA VAL A 187 -6.55 11.43 31.89
C VAL A 187 -7.75 11.39 32.83
N ARG A 188 -8.90 11.86 32.36
CA ARG A 188 -10.17 11.86 33.09
C ARG A 188 -11.04 10.69 32.63
N ALA A 189 -12.03 10.31 33.43
CA ALA A 189 -12.99 9.25 33.07
C ALA A 189 -13.70 9.51 31.72
N GLU A 190 -13.96 10.77 31.37
CA GLU A 190 -14.55 11.16 30.09
C GLU A 190 -13.64 10.93 28.86
N ASP A 191 -12.32 10.77 29.07
CA ASP A 191 -11.35 10.49 28.00
C ASP A 191 -11.32 9.01 27.61
N HIS A 192 -11.78 8.13 28.49
CA HIS A 192 -11.64 6.68 28.35
C HIS A 192 -12.25 6.21 27.04
N ASP A 193 -13.49 6.62 26.75
CA ASP A 193 -14.18 6.27 25.50
C ASP A 193 -13.37 6.66 24.24
N ARG A 194 -12.70 7.82 24.27
CA ARG A 194 -11.95 8.34 23.10
C ARG A 194 -10.63 7.59 22.92
N ILE A 195 -9.95 7.27 24.02
CA ILE A 195 -8.76 6.44 24.02
C ILE A 195 -9.12 5.03 23.52
N GLU A 196 -10.21 4.47 24.02
CA GLU A 196 -10.71 3.16 23.61
C GLU A 196 -11.10 3.12 22.13
N ALA A 197 -11.77 4.16 21.60
CA ALA A 197 -12.11 4.25 20.19
C ALA A 197 -10.87 4.23 19.28
N PHE A 198 -9.86 5.06 19.60
CA PHE A 198 -8.58 5.06 18.88
C PHE A 198 -7.88 3.69 18.96
N MET A 199 -7.81 3.12 20.17
CA MET A 199 -7.15 1.84 20.39
C MET A 199 -7.91 0.67 19.76
N ALA A 200 -9.24 0.72 19.66
CA ALA A 200 -10.05 -0.29 18.99
C ALA A 200 -9.67 -0.39 17.51
N GLY A 201 -9.56 0.76 16.84
CA GLY A 201 -9.08 0.85 15.46
C GLY A 201 -7.66 0.27 15.33
N LEU A 202 -6.74 0.74 16.17
CA LEU A 202 -5.35 0.30 16.15
C LEU A 202 -5.20 -1.20 16.39
N ASN A 203 -5.85 -1.74 17.42
CA ASN A 203 -5.77 -3.15 17.79
C ASN A 203 -6.36 -4.07 16.71
N ARG A 204 -7.36 -3.58 15.96
CA ARG A 204 -7.96 -4.31 14.83
C ARG A 204 -6.96 -4.61 13.72
N THR A 205 -5.99 -3.72 13.49
CA THR A 205 -5.01 -3.86 12.41
C THR A 205 -3.58 -4.10 12.91
N ARG A 206 -3.32 -4.01 14.23
CA ARG A 206 -2.01 -4.23 14.87
C ARG A 206 -1.33 -5.55 14.44
N GLY A 207 -2.09 -6.63 14.28
CA GLY A 207 -1.58 -7.92 13.84
C GLY A 207 -0.91 -7.89 12.45
N LEU A 208 -1.26 -6.92 11.61
CA LEU A 208 -0.69 -6.73 10.27
C LEU A 208 0.73 -6.16 10.29
N ALA A 209 1.28 -5.83 11.47
CA ALA A 209 2.69 -5.47 11.64
C ALA A 209 3.62 -6.70 11.58
N PHE A 210 3.09 -7.91 11.82
CA PHE A 210 3.82 -9.19 11.82
C PHE A 210 5.10 -9.18 12.68
N GLY A 211 5.02 -8.59 13.89
CA GLY A 211 6.15 -8.55 14.83
C GLY A 211 7.12 -7.37 14.63
N HIS A 212 6.85 -6.48 13.67
CA HIS A 212 7.60 -5.23 13.56
C HIS A 212 7.37 -4.35 14.80
N PRO A 213 8.44 -3.79 15.43
CA PRO A 213 8.31 -2.92 16.59
C PRO A 213 7.57 -1.61 16.26
N GLY A 214 6.90 -1.03 17.27
CA GLY A 214 6.11 0.19 17.15
C GLY A 214 4.64 -0.02 17.51
N LEU A 215 3.82 0.97 17.19
CA LEU A 215 2.40 1.12 17.52
C LEU A 215 2.09 1.32 19.01
N ASP A 216 3.11 1.57 19.83
CA ASP A 216 2.89 1.95 21.23
C ASP A 216 2.18 3.30 21.29
N THR A 217 1.17 3.38 22.15
CA THR A 217 0.33 4.57 22.30
C THR A 217 0.43 5.12 23.71
N THR A 218 0.65 6.42 23.81
CA THR A 218 0.55 7.16 25.06
C THR A 218 -0.60 8.15 24.97
N ALA A 219 -1.35 8.29 26.05
CA ALA A 219 -2.43 9.25 26.20
C ALA A 219 -2.17 10.15 27.40
N SER A 220 -2.36 11.46 27.24
CA SER A 220 -2.28 12.40 28.35
C SER A 220 -3.26 13.54 28.17
N ARG A 221 -3.52 14.29 29.23
CA ARG A 221 -4.38 15.47 29.16
C ARG A 221 -3.57 16.75 29.39
N SER A 222 -3.80 17.74 28.53
CA SER A 222 -3.25 19.10 28.63
C SER A 222 -4.40 20.10 28.71
N GLY A 223 -4.68 20.61 29.92
CA GLY A 223 -5.82 21.50 30.17
C GLY A 223 -7.16 20.85 29.76
N ALA A 224 -7.80 21.41 28.73
CA ALA A 224 -9.05 20.90 28.17
C ALA A 224 -8.86 19.79 27.11
N ARG A 225 -7.64 19.55 26.65
CA ARG A 225 -7.33 18.70 25.48
C ARG A 225 -6.84 17.32 25.91
N LEU A 226 -7.40 16.27 25.31
CA LEU A 226 -6.82 14.92 25.35
C LEU A 226 -5.81 14.80 24.21
N ILE A 227 -4.62 14.30 24.50
CA ILE A 227 -3.54 14.12 23.52
C ILE A 227 -3.17 12.65 23.45
N LEU A 228 -3.26 12.06 22.25
CA LEU A 228 -2.78 10.72 21.95
C LEU A 228 -1.53 10.82 21.09
N GLN A 229 -0.49 10.09 21.44
CA GLN A 229 0.70 9.93 20.62
C GLN A 229 0.89 8.47 20.28
N ASN A 230 1.17 8.17 19.02
CA ASN A 230 1.51 6.82 18.58
C ASN A 230 2.91 6.75 17.97
N ASP A 231 3.66 5.71 18.34
CA ASP A 231 4.97 5.45 17.80
C ASP A 231 4.91 4.56 16.55
N ILE A 232 4.89 5.15 15.36
CA ILE A 232 4.78 4.40 14.09
C ILE A 232 6.12 4.02 13.43
N GLY A 233 7.27 4.12 14.12
CA GLY A 233 8.53 3.74 13.46
C GLY A 233 9.82 3.82 14.29
N THR A 234 10.89 3.28 13.70
CA THR A 234 12.22 3.20 14.33
C THR A 234 13.07 4.46 14.17
N THR A 235 12.64 5.42 13.34
CA THR A 235 13.33 6.70 13.17
C THR A 235 12.68 7.79 14.02
N ASP A 236 13.49 8.75 14.43
CA ASP A 236 13.06 9.82 15.33
C ASP A 236 12.01 10.78 14.72
N ALA A 237 11.87 10.79 13.39
CA ALA A 237 11.05 11.77 12.66
C ALA A 237 9.59 11.33 12.39
N HIS A 238 9.20 10.11 12.75
CA HIS A 238 7.84 9.60 12.52
C HIS A 238 7.01 9.74 13.79
N VAL A 239 6.33 10.87 13.93
CA VAL A 239 5.51 11.19 15.09
C VAL A 239 4.07 11.42 14.61
N ILE A 240 3.12 10.78 15.30
CA ILE A 240 1.70 11.07 15.19
C ILE A 240 1.23 11.58 16.54
N ILE A 241 0.66 12.77 16.54
CA ILE A 241 -0.02 13.38 17.69
C ILE A 241 -1.46 13.64 17.28
N LEU A 242 -2.39 13.30 18.14
CA LEU A 242 -3.81 13.55 17.97
C LEU A 242 -4.31 14.31 19.21
N ALA A 243 -4.73 15.55 19.03
CA ALA A 243 -5.32 16.36 20.08
C ALA A 243 -6.84 16.41 19.91
N VAL A 244 -7.59 16.16 20.98
CA VAL A 244 -9.05 16.16 21.02
C VAL A 244 -9.52 17.19 22.04
N GLU A 245 -10.38 18.12 21.60
CA GLU A 245 -11.00 19.16 22.43
C GLU A 245 -12.50 19.23 22.14
N GLY A 246 -13.34 18.74 23.05
CA GLY A 246 -14.77 18.61 22.79
C GLY A 246 -15.04 17.68 21.60
N LEU A 247 -15.59 18.22 20.51
CA LEU A 247 -15.87 17.49 19.26
C LEU A 247 -14.83 17.76 18.15
N ASP A 248 -13.79 18.54 18.44
CA ASP A 248 -12.71 18.84 17.50
C ASP A 248 -11.54 17.87 17.70
N ALA A 249 -11.10 17.23 16.62
CA ALA A 249 -9.90 16.41 16.57
C ALA A 249 -8.86 17.04 15.63
N THR A 250 -7.61 17.13 16.10
CA THR A 250 -6.47 17.65 15.34
C THR A 250 -5.40 16.57 15.25
N VAL A 251 -5.14 16.09 14.03
CA VAL A 251 -4.08 15.12 13.71
C VAL A 251 -2.85 15.88 13.25
N THR A 252 -1.74 15.76 13.96
CA THR A 252 -0.43 16.26 13.55
C THR A 252 0.45 15.08 13.17
N TYR A 253 0.97 15.10 11.94
CA TYR A 253 1.79 14.03 11.39
C TYR A 253 3.12 14.56 10.86
N THR A 254 4.22 13.90 11.25
CA THR A 254 5.56 14.17 10.71
C THR A 254 6.14 12.98 9.95
N ASP A 255 6.82 13.26 8.83
CA ASP A 255 7.42 12.24 7.97
C ASP A 255 8.66 12.75 7.24
N VAL A 256 9.67 11.91 7.00
CA VAL A 256 10.81 12.24 6.13
C VAL A 256 10.47 12.07 4.63
N HIS A 257 9.37 11.39 4.30
CA HIS A 257 8.97 11.09 2.94
C HIS A 257 7.66 11.77 2.55
N ARG A 258 7.74 12.79 1.69
CA ARG A 258 6.57 13.52 1.15
C ARG A 258 5.47 12.61 0.59
N SER A 259 5.85 11.53 -0.10
CA SER A 259 4.87 10.60 -0.69
C SER A 259 4.09 9.79 0.34
N ARG A 260 4.71 9.46 1.48
CA ARG A 260 4.03 8.71 2.55
C ARG A 260 3.11 9.64 3.35
N ALA A 261 3.50 10.89 3.57
CA ALA A 261 2.60 11.91 4.11
C ALA A 261 1.38 12.17 3.22
N LYS A 262 1.56 12.25 1.89
CA LYS A 262 0.40 12.30 0.96
C LYS A 262 -0.47 11.05 1.03
N PHE A 263 0.14 9.87 1.14
CA PHE A 263 -0.59 8.62 1.33
C PHE A 263 -1.44 8.64 2.61
N PHE A 264 -0.86 9.04 3.74
CA PHE A 264 -1.56 9.16 5.03
C PHE A 264 -2.79 10.07 4.93
N ILE A 265 -2.64 11.29 4.41
CA ILE A 265 -3.76 12.23 4.19
C ILE A 265 -4.87 11.57 3.35
N SER A 266 -4.47 10.80 2.33
CA SER A 266 -5.40 10.21 1.38
C SER A 266 -6.29 9.09 1.96
N LEU A 267 -5.93 8.54 3.13
CA LEU A 267 -6.70 7.52 3.85
C LEU A 267 -7.95 8.09 4.51
N PHE A 268 -7.97 9.40 4.77
CA PHE A 268 -9.07 10.09 5.44
C PHE A 268 -10.00 10.84 4.47
N ARG A 269 -10.02 10.47 3.19
CA ARG A 269 -10.84 11.14 2.17
C ARG A 269 -12.35 11.05 2.44
N ASP A 270 -12.79 10.00 3.15
CA ASP A 270 -14.19 9.81 3.50
C ASP A 270 -14.60 10.66 4.72
N PHE A 271 -13.62 11.25 5.42
CA PHE A 271 -13.83 12.25 6.45
C PHE A 271 -13.63 13.64 5.86
N SER A 272 -14.50 14.58 6.20
CA SER A 272 -14.38 15.99 5.81
C SER A 272 -13.31 16.73 6.63
N ALA A 273 -12.16 16.09 6.85
CA ALA A 273 -11.03 16.67 7.55
C ALA A 273 -10.32 17.71 6.66
N THR A 274 -10.04 18.89 7.23
CA THR A 274 -9.33 19.97 6.53
C THR A 274 -7.85 19.88 6.84
N TRP A 275 -7.01 19.71 5.81
CA TRP A 275 -5.57 19.53 5.95
C TRP A 275 -4.81 20.79 5.55
N THR A 276 -3.78 21.14 6.33
CA THR A 276 -2.84 22.19 5.95
C THR A 276 -2.01 21.74 4.73
N PRO A 277 -1.48 22.68 3.92
CA PRO A 277 -0.45 22.33 2.94
C PRO A 277 0.72 21.61 3.61
N LEU A 278 1.29 20.58 2.96
CA LEU A 278 2.51 19.94 3.47
C LEU A 278 3.64 20.97 3.52
N ALA A 279 4.08 21.30 4.72
CA ALA A 279 5.21 22.19 4.96
C ALA A 279 6.49 21.36 5.15
N GLU A 280 7.54 21.74 4.45
CA GLU A 280 8.90 21.23 4.72
C GLU A 280 9.52 22.07 5.83
N ARG A 281 10.02 21.41 6.88
CA ARG A 281 10.69 22.01 8.02
C ARG A 281 12.11 21.50 8.07
N SER A 282 13.07 22.39 8.29
CA SER A 282 14.49 22.04 8.41
C SER A 282 14.95 22.28 9.85
N VAL A 283 15.57 21.27 10.46
CA VAL A 283 16.13 21.32 11.82
C VAL A 283 17.52 20.70 11.79
N ALA A 284 18.50 21.38 12.38
CA ALA A 284 19.88 20.89 12.45
C ALA A 284 19.95 19.62 13.35
N GLY A 285 20.45 18.50 12.82
CA GLY A 285 20.70 17.27 13.59
C GLY A 285 19.83 16.04 13.26
N LEU A 286 18.95 16.11 12.26
CA LEU A 286 18.24 14.95 11.69
C LEU A 286 19.14 14.18 10.70
N ALA A 287 19.07 12.84 10.71
CA ALA A 287 19.72 12.00 9.70
C ALA A 287 18.98 12.10 8.35
N GLU A 288 19.72 12.02 7.23
CA GLU A 288 19.29 12.36 5.85
C GLU A 288 18.81 13.82 5.68
N GLY A 289 19.76 14.76 5.60
CA GLY A 289 19.50 16.08 4.99
C GLY A 289 18.70 17.09 5.82
N GLY A 290 18.40 16.81 7.09
CA GLY A 290 17.93 17.82 8.04
C GLY A 290 16.49 18.30 7.85
N SER A 291 15.70 17.75 6.92
CA SER A 291 14.32 18.18 6.68
C SER A 291 13.27 17.08 6.92
N PHE A 292 12.09 17.49 7.41
CA PHE A 292 10.92 16.65 7.55
C PHE A 292 9.67 17.39 7.03
N PHE A 293 8.65 16.61 6.69
CA PHE A 293 7.35 17.12 6.28
C PHE A 293 6.40 17.09 7.47
N LEU A 294 5.73 18.21 7.70
CA LEU A 294 4.69 18.37 8.71
C LEU A 294 3.34 18.58 8.00
N VAL A 295 2.31 17.91 8.48
CA VAL A 295 0.93 18.18 8.09
C VAL A 295 0.02 18.12 9.31
N THR A 296 -0.93 19.05 9.37
CA THR A 296 -1.98 19.06 10.40
C THR A 296 -3.33 18.93 9.73
N GLY A 297 -4.15 17.99 10.19
CA GLY A 297 -5.54 17.80 9.77
C GLY A 297 -6.48 18.14 10.91
N ARG A 298 -7.50 18.95 10.66
CA ARG A 298 -8.57 19.24 11.63
C ARG A 298 -9.87 18.60 11.18
N TYR A 299 -10.54 17.94 12.10
CA TYR A 299 -11.85 17.33 11.90
C TYR A 299 -12.79 17.76 13.03
N THR A 300 -13.94 18.30 12.67
CA THR A 300 -15.00 18.67 13.62
C THR A 300 -16.12 17.66 13.50
N ALA A 301 -16.31 16.85 14.53
CA ALA A 301 -17.33 15.81 14.58
C ALA A 301 -18.73 16.40 14.84
N ARG A 302 -19.77 15.71 14.35
CA ARG A 302 -21.17 16.09 14.59
C ARG A 302 -21.64 15.78 16.01
N ASP A 303 -21.12 14.68 16.54
CA ASP A 303 -21.40 14.16 17.88
C ASP A 303 -20.23 13.27 18.34
N THR A 304 -20.36 12.70 19.54
CA THR A 304 -19.32 11.85 20.12
C THR A 304 -19.11 10.54 19.37
N ALA A 305 -20.14 9.98 18.73
CA ALA A 305 -20.01 8.72 17.97
C ALA A 305 -19.29 8.94 16.63
N ASP A 306 -19.52 10.10 16.00
CA ASP A 306 -18.81 10.55 14.80
C ASP A 306 -17.32 10.80 15.11
N LEU A 307 -17.02 11.41 16.28
CA LEU A 307 -15.66 11.58 16.78
C LEU A 307 -14.99 10.22 16.98
N ASP A 308 -15.64 9.29 17.70
CA ASP A 308 -15.09 7.94 17.94
C ASP A 308 -14.83 7.18 16.64
N SER A 309 -15.71 7.34 15.64
CA SER A 309 -15.52 6.74 14.31
C SER A 309 -14.28 7.30 13.61
N PHE A 310 -14.02 8.61 13.75
CA PHE A 310 -12.78 9.21 13.24
C PHE A 310 -11.55 8.72 13.99
N LEU A 311 -11.61 8.61 15.33
CA LEU A 311 -10.52 8.09 16.15
C LEU A 311 -10.19 6.62 15.82
N ASP A 312 -11.20 5.76 15.69
CA ASP A 312 -11.05 4.36 15.22
C ASP A 312 -10.39 4.33 13.84
N ALA A 313 -10.85 5.18 12.90
CA ALA A 313 -10.25 5.25 11.58
C ALA A 313 -8.78 5.68 11.62
N VAL A 314 -8.40 6.67 12.45
CA VAL A 314 -6.99 7.06 12.59
C VAL A 314 -6.17 5.89 13.11
N GLY A 315 -6.61 5.24 14.21
CA GLY A 315 -5.92 4.09 14.79
C GLY A 315 -5.76 2.93 13.80
N ALA A 316 -6.82 2.59 13.07
CA ALA A 316 -6.84 1.47 12.12
C ALA A 316 -5.84 1.62 10.96
N HIS A 317 -5.48 2.86 10.59
CA HIS A 317 -4.61 3.13 9.47
C HIS A 317 -3.11 3.19 9.80
N LEU A 318 -2.73 3.24 11.09
CA LEU A 318 -1.34 3.49 11.48
C LEU A 318 -0.37 2.37 11.07
N VAL A 319 -0.81 1.11 11.15
CA VAL A 319 0.02 -0.04 10.77
C VAL A 319 0.50 0.05 9.31
N PHE A 320 -0.27 0.69 8.43
CA PHE A 320 0.07 0.81 7.00
C PHE A 320 1.17 1.83 6.71
N LEU A 321 1.65 2.57 7.72
CA LEU A 321 2.81 3.46 7.59
C LEU A 321 4.14 2.73 7.82
N ILE A 322 4.09 1.59 8.51
CA ILE A 322 5.25 0.75 8.83
C ILE A 322 5.79 0.13 7.55
N ASP A 323 7.07 0.34 7.26
CA ASP A 323 7.75 -0.15 6.06
C ASP A 323 7.08 0.19 4.72
N TRP A 324 6.18 1.18 4.70
CA TRP A 324 5.47 1.59 3.50
C TRP A 324 6.43 1.97 2.36
N ASN A 325 7.53 2.66 2.66
CA ASN A 325 8.51 3.04 1.62
C ASN A 325 9.26 1.81 1.07
N LYS A 326 9.52 0.81 1.91
CA LYS A 326 10.11 -0.46 1.49
C LYS A 326 9.16 -1.21 0.57
N ALA A 327 7.89 -1.39 0.97
CA ALA A 327 6.86 -2.01 0.15
C ALA A 327 6.65 -1.29 -1.18
N ARG A 328 6.56 0.05 -1.16
CA ARG A 328 6.44 0.86 -2.38
C ARG A 328 7.63 0.65 -3.33
N LYS A 329 8.86 0.63 -2.81
CA LYS A 329 10.06 0.38 -3.63
C LYS A 329 10.06 -1.05 -4.19
N THR A 330 9.67 -2.04 -3.41
CA THR A 330 9.55 -3.44 -3.85
C THR A 330 8.49 -3.61 -4.95
N LEU A 331 7.31 -2.99 -4.81
CA LEU A 331 6.27 -3.03 -5.85
C LEU A 331 6.70 -2.31 -7.14
N GLN A 332 7.52 -1.25 -7.04
CA GLN A 332 8.05 -0.52 -8.21
C GLN A 332 8.96 -1.35 -9.12
N THR A 333 9.42 -2.51 -8.65
CA THR A 333 10.10 -3.50 -9.49
C THR A 333 9.17 -4.06 -10.58
N PHE A 334 7.86 -4.06 -10.35
CA PHE A 334 6.86 -4.66 -11.22
C PHE A 334 5.95 -3.62 -11.90
N VAL A 335 5.71 -2.48 -11.26
CA VAL A 335 4.78 -1.43 -11.72
C VAL A 335 5.37 -0.03 -11.60
N ASP A 336 4.74 0.97 -12.21
CA ASP A 336 5.13 2.37 -12.02
C ASP A 336 4.88 2.86 -10.57
N LYS A 337 5.49 4.00 -10.23
CA LYS A 337 5.39 4.57 -8.87
C LYS A 337 3.97 4.94 -8.47
N ALA A 338 3.15 5.46 -9.39
CA ALA A 338 1.78 5.86 -9.10
C ALA A 338 0.90 4.64 -8.84
N THR A 339 1.06 3.59 -9.64
CA THR A 339 0.38 2.30 -9.47
C THR A 339 0.80 1.62 -8.17
N ALA A 340 2.08 1.62 -7.80
CA ALA A 340 2.52 1.10 -6.50
C ALA A 340 1.87 1.82 -5.31
N ILE A 341 1.77 3.16 -5.36
CA ILE A 341 1.11 3.93 -4.29
C ILE A 341 -0.39 3.64 -4.25
N ARG A 342 -1.05 3.52 -5.42
CA ARG A 342 -2.46 3.15 -5.51
C ARG A 342 -2.72 1.79 -4.88
N LEU A 343 -1.93 0.76 -5.21
CA LEU A 343 -2.04 -0.58 -4.62
C LEU A 343 -1.94 -0.56 -3.09
N LEU A 344 -0.99 0.18 -2.54
CA LEU A 344 -0.86 0.32 -1.08
C LEU A 344 -2.04 1.07 -0.46
N THR A 345 -2.61 2.06 -1.18
CA THR A 345 -3.80 2.81 -0.73
C THR A 345 -5.03 1.91 -0.70
N ASP A 346 -5.24 1.14 -1.77
CA ASP A 346 -6.37 0.23 -1.89
C ASP A 346 -6.26 -0.88 -0.83
N ALA A 347 -5.06 -1.46 -0.66
CA ALA A 347 -4.78 -2.46 0.37
C ALA A 347 -5.05 -1.93 1.78
N ALA A 348 -4.62 -0.71 2.11
CA ALA A 348 -4.87 -0.12 3.43
C ALA A 348 -6.38 0.08 3.70
N ARG A 349 -7.15 0.52 2.69
CA ARG A 349 -8.61 0.72 2.81
C ARG A 349 -9.37 -0.56 3.11
N VAL A 350 -8.98 -1.66 2.48
CA VAL A 350 -9.59 -2.99 2.72
C VAL A 350 -8.84 -3.80 3.79
N ARG A 351 -7.85 -3.19 4.44
CA ARG A 351 -7.06 -3.74 5.55
C ARG A 351 -6.19 -4.96 5.22
N PHE A 352 -5.61 -4.99 4.02
CA PHE A 352 -4.58 -5.97 3.65
C PHE A 352 -3.19 -5.43 3.98
N GLY A 353 -2.51 -6.07 4.93
CA GLY A 353 -1.20 -5.66 5.44
C GLY A 353 -0.06 -5.92 4.47
N HIS A 354 0.47 -4.88 3.82
CA HIS A 354 1.60 -4.99 2.89
C HIS A 354 2.89 -5.53 3.52
N ARG A 355 3.01 -5.48 4.85
CA ARG A 355 4.11 -6.12 5.59
C ARG A 355 4.14 -7.64 5.35
N ALA A 356 2.99 -8.30 5.19
CA ALA A 356 2.94 -9.73 4.90
C ALA A 356 3.68 -10.08 3.60
N PHE A 357 3.46 -9.27 2.56
CA PHE A 357 4.16 -9.39 1.30
C PHE A 357 5.68 -9.25 1.47
N LEU A 358 6.12 -8.30 2.31
CA LEU A 358 7.55 -8.12 2.62
C LEU A 358 8.12 -9.30 3.41
N GLU A 359 7.40 -9.83 4.41
CA GLU A 359 7.81 -10.99 5.21
C GLU A 359 7.99 -12.25 4.37
N LEU A 360 7.16 -12.41 3.34
CA LEU A 360 7.24 -13.55 2.42
C LEU A 360 8.31 -13.41 1.33
N GLY A 361 9.14 -12.37 1.41
CA GLY A 361 10.28 -12.13 0.50
C GLY A 361 10.06 -11.00 -0.51
N GLY A 362 8.90 -10.34 -0.50
CA GLY A 362 8.61 -9.18 -1.34
C GLY A 362 8.79 -9.49 -2.83
N ALA A 363 9.79 -8.89 -3.46
CA ALA A 363 10.05 -9.11 -4.89
C ALA A 363 10.42 -10.56 -5.21
N GLU A 364 11.17 -11.24 -4.33
CA GLU A 364 11.57 -12.63 -4.54
C GLU A 364 10.37 -13.58 -4.57
N LEU A 365 9.30 -13.27 -3.83
CA LEU A 365 8.05 -14.05 -3.87
C LEU A 365 7.48 -14.11 -5.29
N ILE A 366 7.45 -12.97 -5.98
CA ILE A 366 6.94 -12.86 -7.35
C ILE A 366 7.94 -13.47 -8.35
N PHE A 367 9.23 -13.20 -8.20
CA PHE A 367 10.25 -13.76 -9.10
C PHE A 367 10.29 -15.29 -9.04
N ASP A 368 10.19 -15.88 -7.85
CA ASP A 368 10.08 -17.32 -7.68
C ASP A 368 8.81 -17.89 -8.32
N ALA A 369 7.69 -17.16 -8.23
CA ALA A 369 6.45 -17.56 -8.86
C ALA A 369 6.55 -17.53 -10.40
N VAL A 370 7.18 -16.49 -10.95
CA VAL A 370 7.46 -16.35 -12.39
C VAL A 370 8.34 -17.49 -12.89
N ARG A 371 9.46 -17.75 -12.22
CA ARG A 371 10.40 -18.82 -12.60
C ARG A 371 9.75 -20.20 -12.67
N ARG A 372 8.73 -20.46 -11.83
CA ARG A 372 8.10 -21.79 -11.73
C ARG A 372 6.83 -21.96 -12.55
N SER A 373 6.14 -20.87 -12.88
CA SER A 373 4.78 -20.93 -13.46
C SER A 373 4.65 -20.19 -14.79
N ALA A 374 5.66 -19.41 -15.17
CA ALA A 374 5.68 -18.59 -16.37
C ALA A 374 7.07 -18.59 -17.03
N GLU A 375 7.80 -19.71 -16.90
CA GLU A 375 9.10 -19.89 -17.54
C GLU A 375 8.96 -19.71 -19.06
N GLY A 376 9.86 -18.92 -19.66
CA GLY A 376 9.79 -18.54 -21.08
C GLY A 376 8.74 -17.48 -21.43
N ARG A 377 7.74 -17.22 -20.58
CA ARG A 377 6.68 -16.20 -20.80
C ARG A 377 7.06 -14.80 -20.32
N VAL A 378 8.04 -14.70 -19.41
CA VAL A 378 8.59 -13.43 -18.89
C VAL A 378 10.07 -13.35 -19.23
N PRO A 379 10.49 -12.48 -20.17
CA PRO A 379 11.89 -12.28 -20.48
C PRO A 379 12.69 -11.75 -19.29
N TYR A 380 13.97 -12.14 -19.23
CA TYR A 380 14.86 -11.73 -18.17
C TYR A 380 14.99 -10.20 -18.12
N GLY A 381 14.78 -9.61 -16.94
CA GLY A 381 14.85 -8.16 -16.70
C GLY A 381 13.63 -7.36 -17.17
N ALA A 382 12.63 -7.98 -17.79
CA ALA A 382 11.39 -7.30 -18.16
C ALA A 382 10.53 -6.99 -16.93
N ARG A 383 9.95 -5.77 -16.87
CA ARG A 383 8.97 -5.42 -15.85
C ARG A 383 7.62 -6.08 -16.13
N LEU A 384 7.00 -6.59 -15.08
CA LEU A 384 5.75 -7.36 -15.20
C LEU A 384 4.59 -6.52 -15.75
N ASP A 385 4.57 -5.20 -15.53
CA ASP A 385 3.59 -4.30 -16.14
C ASP A 385 3.71 -4.17 -17.66
N ARG A 386 4.91 -4.32 -18.22
CA ARG A 386 5.11 -4.41 -19.66
C ARG A 386 4.70 -5.80 -20.18
N VAL A 387 4.88 -6.83 -19.36
CA VAL A 387 4.62 -8.23 -19.73
C VAL A 387 3.16 -8.64 -19.61
N LEU A 388 2.42 -8.17 -18.60
CA LEU A 388 0.99 -8.46 -18.37
C LEU A 388 0.07 -7.26 -18.64
N GLY A 389 0.61 -6.05 -18.75
CA GLY A 389 -0.16 -4.82 -18.97
C GLY A 389 -0.54 -4.20 -17.63
N ALA A 390 -0.64 -2.86 -17.61
CA ALA A 390 -0.77 -2.09 -16.37
C ALA A 390 -2.00 -2.48 -15.53
N GLY A 391 -3.13 -2.82 -16.17
CA GLY A 391 -4.34 -3.25 -15.48
C GLY A 391 -4.23 -4.66 -14.88
N ALA A 392 -3.78 -5.63 -15.68
CA ALA A 392 -3.68 -7.01 -15.23
C ALA A 392 -2.63 -7.20 -14.13
N VAL A 393 -1.45 -6.57 -14.26
CA VAL A 393 -0.43 -6.62 -13.21
C VAL A 393 -0.91 -5.98 -11.91
N ALA A 394 -1.70 -4.90 -11.99
CA ALA A 394 -2.23 -4.24 -10.79
C ALA A 394 -3.23 -5.16 -10.07
N ARG A 395 -4.12 -5.85 -10.81
CA ARG A 395 -5.01 -6.87 -10.24
C ARG A 395 -4.23 -8.00 -9.57
N LEU A 396 -3.25 -8.57 -10.28
CA LEU A 396 -2.37 -9.60 -9.75
C LEU A 396 -1.67 -9.17 -8.45
N LEU A 397 -1.03 -8.00 -8.44
CA LEU A 397 -0.31 -7.54 -7.25
C LEU A 397 -1.25 -7.18 -6.10
N GLY A 398 -2.44 -6.65 -6.39
CA GLY A 398 -3.49 -6.46 -5.39
C GLY A 398 -3.92 -7.78 -4.75
N GLU A 399 -4.09 -8.82 -5.56
CA GLU A 399 -4.44 -10.15 -5.09
C GLU A 399 -3.30 -10.81 -4.30
N VAL A 400 -2.04 -10.58 -4.69
CA VAL A 400 -0.88 -11.02 -3.89
C VAL A 400 -0.87 -10.34 -2.52
N LEU A 401 -1.12 -9.02 -2.45
CA LEU A 401 -1.20 -8.32 -1.16
C LEU A 401 -2.30 -8.90 -0.26
N ARG A 402 -3.45 -9.27 -0.85
CA ARG A 402 -4.53 -9.96 -0.15
C ARG A 402 -4.13 -11.34 0.35
N LEU A 403 -3.68 -12.22 -0.55
CA LEU A 403 -3.31 -13.61 -0.24
C LEU A 403 -2.21 -13.67 0.84
N THR A 404 -1.20 -12.81 0.73
CA THR A 404 -0.13 -12.74 1.72
C THR A 404 -0.64 -12.25 3.07
N SER A 405 -1.43 -11.19 3.11
CA SER A 405 -2.00 -10.63 4.33
C SER A 405 -2.91 -11.61 5.06
N GLU A 406 -3.88 -12.19 4.36
CA GLU A 406 -4.81 -13.16 4.93
C GLU A 406 -4.10 -14.46 5.31
N GLY A 407 -3.19 -14.94 4.46
CA GLY A 407 -2.47 -16.18 4.68
C GLY A 407 -1.61 -16.12 5.95
N LEU A 408 -0.80 -15.08 6.11
CA LEU A 408 -0.01 -14.90 7.34
C LEU A 408 -0.87 -14.55 8.54
N GLY A 409 -1.91 -13.73 8.37
CA GLY A 409 -2.85 -13.40 9.45
C GLY A 409 -3.57 -14.63 10.00
N ALA A 410 -3.88 -15.60 9.14
CA ALA A 410 -4.47 -16.89 9.50
C ALA A 410 -3.43 -17.96 9.87
N GLN A 411 -2.15 -17.60 10.02
CA GLN A 411 -1.05 -18.51 10.36
C GLN A 411 -0.91 -19.71 9.40
N ARG A 412 -1.29 -19.54 8.13
CA ARG A 412 -1.13 -20.60 7.11
C ARG A 412 0.36 -20.84 6.85
N SER A 413 0.68 -22.05 6.40
CA SER A 413 2.06 -22.37 6.02
C SER A 413 2.55 -21.47 4.88
N VAL A 414 3.79 -20.99 4.97
CA VAL A 414 4.44 -20.18 3.92
C VAL A 414 4.40 -20.89 2.57
N ARG A 415 4.52 -22.22 2.56
CA ARG A 415 4.43 -23.03 1.34
C ARG A 415 3.08 -22.88 0.65
N LEU A 416 1.97 -23.01 1.40
CA LEU A 416 0.63 -22.86 0.85
C LEU A 416 0.42 -21.47 0.24
N ILE A 417 0.83 -20.41 0.93
CA ILE A 417 0.69 -19.03 0.43
C ILE A 417 1.50 -18.84 -0.86
N LYS A 418 2.72 -19.38 -0.92
CA LYS A 418 3.54 -19.36 -2.14
C LYS A 418 2.88 -20.11 -3.29
N ASP A 419 2.24 -21.25 -3.02
CA ASP A 419 1.53 -22.04 -4.02
C ASP A 419 0.25 -21.31 -4.53
N GLU A 420 -0.49 -20.62 -3.65
CA GLU A 420 -1.62 -19.75 -4.02
C GLU A 420 -1.18 -18.57 -4.92
N VAL A 421 -0.07 -17.90 -4.56
CA VAL A 421 0.51 -16.82 -5.38
C VAL A 421 0.94 -17.31 -6.76
N ARG A 422 1.50 -18.53 -6.86
CA ARG A 422 1.85 -19.16 -8.14
C ARG A 422 0.61 -19.42 -9.00
N ALA A 423 -0.45 -19.97 -8.39
CA ALA A 423 -1.69 -20.24 -9.09
C ALA A 423 -2.32 -18.94 -9.64
N GLU A 424 -2.29 -17.86 -8.88
CA GLU A 424 -2.80 -16.54 -9.32
C GLU A 424 -1.96 -15.96 -10.47
N LEU A 425 -0.63 -16.10 -10.42
CA LEU A 425 0.23 -15.69 -11.52
C LEU A 425 -0.06 -16.49 -12.79
N ALA A 426 -0.18 -17.81 -12.70
CA ALA A 426 -0.49 -18.68 -13.85
C ALA A 426 -1.82 -18.28 -14.51
N ARG A 427 -2.85 -18.04 -13.68
CA ARG A 427 -4.16 -17.56 -14.13
C ARG A 427 -4.07 -16.23 -14.88
N SER A 428 -3.22 -15.31 -14.42
CA SER A 428 -3.04 -14.01 -15.06
C SER A 428 -2.54 -14.11 -16.52
N PHE A 429 -1.74 -15.13 -16.87
CA PHE A 429 -1.30 -15.37 -18.24
C PHE A 429 -2.37 -16.02 -19.13
N GLY A 430 -3.20 -16.93 -18.59
CA GLY A 430 -4.28 -17.58 -19.34
C GLY A 430 -5.38 -16.61 -19.80
N SER A 431 -5.55 -15.48 -19.12
CA SER A 431 -6.58 -14.48 -19.44
C SER A 431 -6.43 -13.81 -20.82
N ALA A 432 -5.20 -13.68 -21.33
CA ALA A 432 -4.97 -13.00 -22.61
C ALA A 432 -5.33 -13.86 -23.84
N GLU A 433 -5.15 -15.18 -23.74
CA GLU A 433 -5.59 -16.12 -24.78
C GLU A 433 -7.12 -16.19 -24.83
N GLN A 434 -7.77 -16.23 -23.67
CA GLN A 434 -9.23 -16.13 -23.55
C GLN A 434 -9.78 -14.82 -24.12
N GLU A 435 -9.06 -13.72 -23.97
CA GLU A 435 -9.45 -12.42 -24.52
C GLU A 435 -9.42 -12.41 -26.06
N VAL A 436 -8.38 -13.00 -26.69
CA VAL A 436 -8.34 -13.16 -28.16
C VAL A 436 -9.44 -14.10 -28.66
N LEU A 437 -9.70 -15.20 -27.96
CA LEU A 437 -10.79 -16.12 -28.31
C LEU A 437 -12.17 -15.43 -28.21
N ALA A 438 -12.39 -14.58 -27.19
CA ALA A 438 -13.62 -13.79 -27.06
C ALA A 438 -13.78 -12.74 -28.16
N MET A 439 -12.67 -12.12 -28.59
CA MET A 439 -12.64 -11.21 -29.76
C MET A 439 -13.03 -11.97 -31.04
N ALA A 440 -12.44 -13.15 -31.27
CA ALA A 440 -12.77 -14.01 -32.41
C ALA A 440 -14.24 -14.46 -32.39
N LEU A 441 -14.80 -14.84 -31.23
CA LEU A 441 -16.24 -15.15 -31.09
C LEU A 441 -17.12 -13.97 -31.48
N THR A 442 -16.73 -12.76 -31.07
CA THR A 442 -17.45 -11.54 -31.42
C THR A 442 -17.43 -11.30 -32.92
N GLN A 443 -16.26 -11.47 -33.57
CA GLN A 443 -16.14 -11.35 -35.03
C GLN A 443 -16.95 -12.39 -35.78
N LEU A 444 -16.92 -13.66 -35.35
CA LEU A 444 -17.71 -14.73 -35.98
C LEU A 444 -19.21 -14.46 -35.89
N GLY A 445 -19.67 -13.86 -34.79
CA GLY A 445 -21.04 -13.38 -34.66
C GLY A 445 -21.39 -12.31 -35.71
N LEU A 446 -20.47 -11.37 -35.96
CA LEU A 446 -20.64 -10.32 -36.98
C LEU A 446 -20.59 -10.89 -38.41
N ALA A 447 -19.66 -11.80 -38.69
CA ALA A 447 -19.56 -12.50 -39.98
C ALA A 447 -20.84 -13.29 -40.29
N ARG A 448 -21.40 -13.99 -39.30
CA ARG A 448 -22.69 -14.69 -39.43
C ARG A 448 -23.85 -13.71 -39.69
N MET A 449 -23.86 -12.55 -39.03
CA MET A 449 -24.87 -11.51 -39.27
C MET A 449 -24.78 -10.98 -40.71
N LEU A 450 -23.58 -10.75 -41.24
CA LEU A 450 -23.37 -10.35 -42.63
C LEU A 450 -23.89 -11.41 -43.62
N ALA A 451 -23.53 -12.69 -43.42
CA ALA A 451 -24.03 -13.78 -44.25
C ALA A 451 -25.57 -13.90 -44.19
N ALA A 452 -26.16 -13.67 -43.01
CA ALA A 452 -27.62 -13.63 -42.86
C ALA A 452 -28.24 -12.42 -43.58
N GLU A 453 -27.62 -11.24 -43.52
CA GLU A 453 -28.05 -10.06 -44.28
C GLU A 453 -28.00 -10.34 -45.79
N VAL A 454 -26.99 -11.05 -46.30
CA VAL A 454 -26.92 -11.50 -47.70
C VAL A 454 -28.05 -12.48 -48.03
N ALA A 455 -28.35 -13.45 -47.15
CA ALA A 455 -29.44 -14.40 -47.34
C ALA A 455 -30.81 -13.70 -47.40
N GLU A 456 -31.10 -12.86 -46.41
CA GLU A 456 -32.34 -12.06 -46.36
C GLU A 456 -32.46 -11.17 -47.58
N ALA A 457 -31.36 -10.52 -47.95
CA ALA A 457 -31.32 -9.75 -49.17
C ALA A 457 -31.71 -10.65 -50.34
N LEU A 458 -31.10 -11.82 -50.57
CA LEU A 458 -31.45 -12.75 -51.68
C LEU A 458 -32.93 -13.14 -51.73
N ASP A 459 -33.60 -13.28 -50.59
CA ASP A 459 -35.01 -13.69 -50.49
C ASP A 459 -36.03 -12.54 -50.65
N GLU A 460 -35.64 -11.26 -50.53
CA GLU A 460 -36.56 -10.12 -50.65
C GLU A 460 -37.28 -10.05 -52.03
N PRO A 461 -38.62 -10.14 -52.08
CA PRO A 461 -39.39 -10.05 -53.32
C PRO A 461 -39.66 -8.58 -53.73
N GLY A 462 -39.02 -8.10 -54.80
CA GLY A 462 -39.38 -6.85 -55.49
C GLY A 462 -38.25 -5.85 -55.71
N GLU A 463 -38.57 -4.73 -56.39
CA GLU A 463 -37.65 -3.60 -56.57
C GLU A 463 -37.49 -2.83 -55.25
N SER A 464 -36.37 -3.05 -54.56
CA SER A 464 -35.98 -2.25 -53.39
C SER A 464 -35.58 -0.85 -53.84
N THR A 465 -36.08 0.19 -53.15
CA THR A 465 -35.70 1.58 -53.46
C THR A 465 -34.20 1.81 -53.24
N ASP A 466 -33.60 2.79 -53.94
CA ASP A 466 -32.19 3.14 -53.78
C ASP A 466 -31.84 3.48 -52.31
N GLY A 467 -32.79 4.04 -51.56
CA GLY A 467 -32.63 4.31 -50.13
C GLY A 467 -32.48 3.04 -49.28
N VAL A 468 -33.24 1.98 -49.60
CA VAL A 468 -33.18 0.68 -48.91
C VAL A 468 -31.85 -0.03 -49.24
N ARG A 469 -31.45 -0.03 -50.51
CA ARG A 469 -30.17 -0.60 -50.96
C ARG A 469 -28.97 0.09 -50.31
N ALA A 470 -28.97 1.42 -50.29
CA ALA A 470 -27.92 2.18 -49.63
C ALA A 470 -27.93 1.98 -48.11
N ALA A 471 -29.09 1.74 -47.49
CA ALA A 471 -29.18 1.41 -46.06
C ALA A 471 -28.61 0.02 -45.74
N PHE A 472 -28.84 -0.96 -46.61
CA PHE A 472 -28.27 -2.31 -46.54
C PHE A 472 -26.74 -2.28 -46.62
N GLN A 473 -26.17 -1.65 -47.66
CA GLN A 473 -24.71 -1.51 -47.80
C GLN A 473 -24.08 -0.79 -46.60
N ARG A 474 -24.73 0.29 -46.10
CA ARG A 474 -24.25 0.98 -44.89
C ARG A 474 -24.34 0.11 -43.62
N ARG A 475 -25.26 -0.85 -43.54
CA ARG A 475 -25.33 -1.80 -42.41
C ARG A 475 -24.17 -2.79 -42.51
N ALA A 476 -23.98 -3.41 -43.67
CA ALA A 476 -22.89 -4.34 -43.92
C ALA A 476 -21.53 -3.70 -43.58
N LYS A 477 -21.27 -2.49 -44.09
CA LYS A 477 -20.03 -1.77 -43.78
C LYS A 477 -19.82 -1.50 -42.29
N ARG A 478 -20.89 -1.17 -41.54
CA ARG A 478 -20.79 -0.97 -40.08
C ARG A 478 -20.50 -2.26 -39.31
N LEU A 479 -20.91 -3.42 -39.82
CA LEU A 479 -20.62 -4.71 -39.22
C LEU A 479 -19.15 -5.08 -39.41
N GLU A 480 -18.60 -4.86 -40.61
CA GLU A 480 -17.17 -5.01 -40.91
C GLU A 480 -16.32 -4.05 -40.06
N GLU A 481 -16.63 -2.75 -40.02
CA GLU A 481 -15.91 -1.77 -39.17
C GLU A 481 -15.93 -2.12 -37.67
N LYS A 482 -16.92 -2.92 -37.23
CA LYS A 482 -16.98 -3.43 -35.86
C LYS A 482 -16.10 -4.69 -35.67
N ALA A 483 -15.98 -5.52 -36.69
CA ALA A 483 -15.11 -6.69 -36.71
C ALA A 483 -13.62 -6.27 -36.79
N ASP A 484 -13.26 -5.30 -37.62
CA ASP A 484 -11.89 -4.75 -37.73
C ASP A 484 -11.35 -4.29 -36.39
N ARG A 485 -12.19 -3.63 -35.60
CA ARG A 485 -11.81 -3.17 -34.25
C ARG A 485 -11.43 -4.33 -33.32
N GLN A 486 -12.01 -5.52 -33.51
CA GLN A 486 -11.63 -6.70 -32.74
C GLN A 486 -10.26 -7.22 -33.17
N VAL A 487 -9.97 -7.28 -34.47
CA VAL A 487 -8.63 -7.72 -34.93
C VAL A 487 -7.56 -6.71 -34.60
N LEU A 488 -7.82 -5.41 -34.71
CA LEU A 488 -6.88 -4.39 -34.25
C LEU A 488 -6.59 -4.56 -32.75
N ALA A 489 -7.61 -4.82 -31.93
CA ALA A 489 -7.40 -5.10 -30.50
C ALA A 489 -6.60 -6.40 -30.26
N ALA A 490 -6.85 -7.45 -31.03
CA ALA A 490 -6.09 -8.70 -30.97
C ALA A 490 -4.64 -8.51 -31.43
N ARG A 491 -4.40 -7.76 -32.52
CA ARG A 491 -3.08 -7.37 -33.03
C ARG A 491 -2.35 -6.50 -32.02
N ASP A 492 -3.00 -5.56 -31.35
CA ASP A 492 -2.38 -4.75 -30.30
C ASP A 492 -1.96 -5.59 -29.09
N LEU A 493 -2.81 -6.56 -28.69
CA LEU A 493 -2.50 -7.50 -27.62
C LEU A 493 -1.28 -8.39 -27.99
N ALA A 494 -1.23 -8.85 -29.25
CA ALA A 494 -0.18 -9.73 -29.76
C ALA A 494 1.11 -9.01 -30.20
N SER A 495 1.05 -7.75 -30.64
CA SER A 495 2.20 -6.94 -31.06
C SER A 495 2.91 -6.27 -29.89
N GLY A 496 2.29 -6.31 -28.71
CA GLY A 496 2.96 -5.98 -27.46
C GLY A 496 4.26 -6.77 -27.32
N PRO A 497 5.26 -6.26 -26.58
CA PRO A 497 6.65 -6.78 -26.54
C PRO A 497 6.82 -8.25 -26.13
N PHE A 498 5.73 -8.96 -25.82
CA PHE A 498 5.71 -10.33 -25.31
C PHE A 498 4.70 -11.24 -26.02
N GLY A 499 4.07 -10.81 -27.13
CA GLY A 499 3.30 -11.74 -27.96
C GLY A 499 2.02 -12.29 -27.31
N ARG A 500 1.28 -11.51 -26.52
CA ARG A 500 0.14 -12.06 -25.77
C ARG A 500 -1.00 -12.48 -26.70
N GLY A 501 -1.55 -13.67 -26.47
CA GLY A 501 -2.58 -14.21 -27.35
C GLY A 501 -2.11 -14.43 -28.80
N ARG A 502 -0.80 -14.27 -29.08
CA ARG A 502 -0.20 -14.45 -30.43
C ARG A 502 -0.48 -15.83 -31.00
N ARG A 503 -0.61 -16.84 -30.13
CA ARG A 503 -0.99 -18.20 -30.51
C ARG A 503 -2.33 -18.22 -31.26
N PHE A 504 -3.34 -17.50 -30.75
CA PHE A 504 -4.67 -17.41 -31.36
C PHE A 504 -4.84 -16.22 -32.31
N LEU A 505 -3.81 -15.38 -32.53
CA LEU A 505 -3.89 -14.26 -33.47
C LEU A 505 -4.25 -14.71 -34.90
N PRO A 506 -3.66 -15.78 -35.47
CA PRO A 506 -4.01 -16.23 -36.82
C PRO A 506 -5.49 -16.60 -36.98
N LEU A 507 -6.14 -17.09 -35.91
CA LEU A 507 -7.59 -17.32 -35.90
C LEU A 507 -8.35 -16.01 -36.12
N ALA A 508 -8.05 -14.97 -35.33
CA ALA A 508 -8.73 -13.68 -35.43
C ALA A 508 -8.52 -13.02 -36.81
N GLU A 509 -7.31 -13.13 -37.38
CA GLU A 509 -6.97 -12.62 -38.71
C GLU A 509 -7.75 -13.33 -39.82
N TRP A 510 -7.83 -14.66 -39.81
CA TRP A 510 -8.63 -15.36 -40.84
C TRP A 510 -10.14 -15.12 -40.71
N VAL A 511 -10.65 -14.84 -39.51
CA VAL A 511 -12.05 -14.45 -39.32
C VAL A 511 -12.31 -13.02 -39.86
N GLU A 512 -11.33 -12.10 -39.79
CA GLU A 512 -11.37 -10.79 -40.46
C GLU A 512 -11.56 -10.98 -41.96
N GLU A 513 -10.67 -11.74 -42.59
CA GLU A 513 -10.67 -12.00 -44.04
C GLU A 513 -12.00 -12.65 -44.51
N ALA A 514 -12.61 -13.51 -43.68
CA ALA A 514 -13.94 -14.06 -43.95
C ALA A 514 -15.04 -13.00 -43.86
N THR A 515 -14.95 -12.11 -42.86
CA THR A 515 -15.90 -11.00 -42.66
C THR A 515 -15.86 -10.04 -43.84
N ASP A 516 -14.67 -9.67 -44.31
CA ASP A 516 -14.47 -8.80 -45.47
C ASP A 516 -15.06 -9.40 -46.75
N SER A 517 -14.89 -10.72 -46.93
CA SER A 517 -15.47 -11.43 -48.07
C SER A 517 -17.01 -11.42 -48.04
N PHE A 518 -17.63 -11.51 -46.87
CA PHE A 518 -19.09 -11.40 -46.75
C PHE A 518 -19.60 -9.96 -46.89
N GLU A 519 -18.82 -8.97 -46.46
CA GLU A 519 -19.13 -7.55 -46.71
C GLU A 519 -19.09 -7.23 -48.19
N GLU A 520 -18.08 -7.72 -48.93
CA GLU A 520 -17.99 -7.55 -50.39
C GLU A 520 -19.19 -8.19 -51.09
N ALA A 521 -19.61 -9.40 -50.67
CA ALA A 521 -20.81 -10.04 -51.18
C ALA A 521 -22.08 -9.18 -50.95
N ALA A 522 -22.22 -8.59 -49.76
CA ALA A 522 -23.32 -7.67 -49.44
C ALA A 522 -23.23 -6.38 -50.27
N PHE A 523 -22.04 -5.80 -50.44
CA PHE A 523 -21.84 -4.62 -51.26
C PHE A 523 -22.30 -4.86 -52.70
N LEU A 524 -21.79 -5.93 -53.33
CA LEU A 524 -22.11 -6.33 -54.70
C LEU A 524 -23.61 -6.57 -54.87
N LEU A 525 -24.24 -7.27 -53.93
CA LEU A 525 -25.68 -7.51 -53.94
C LEU A 525 -26.49 -6.21 -53.84
N GLY A 526 -26.03 -5.26 -53.02
CA GLY A 526 -26.62 -3.93 -52.89
C GLY A 526 -26.46 -3.03 -54.13
N THR A 527 -25.51 -3.31 -55.03
CA THR A 527 -25.30 -2.53 -56.28
C THR A 527 -26.19 -2.95 -57.45
N ARG A 528 -26.81 -4.14 -57.40
CA ARG A 528 -27.64 -4.69 -58.49
C ARG A 528 -28.99 -3.95 -58.64
N SER A 529 -29.40 -3.61 -59.87
CA SER A 529 -30.79 -3.25 -60.16
C SER A 529 -31.62 -4.53 -60.25
N ARG A 530 -32.41 -4.78 -59.21
CA ARG A 530 -32.99 -6.10 -58.96
C ARG A 530 -34.26 -6.33 -59.78
N ARG A 531 -34.12 -6.91 -60.98
CA ARG A 531 -35.31 -7.28 -61.77
C ARG A 531 -35.27 -8.61 -62.52
N GLU A 532 -34.27 -9.45 -62.31
CA GLU A 532 -34.15 -10.70 -63.06
C GLU A 532 -33.73 -11.85 -62.16
N THR A 533 -34.66 -12.78 -61.98
CA THR A 533 -34.46 -14.09 -61.37
C THR A 533 -33.71 -14.98 -62.36
N THR A 534 -32.50 -15.39 -61.99
CA THR A 534 -31.74 -16.40 -62.74
C THR A 534 -31.95 -17.77 -62.11
N ASP A 535 -31.76 -18.85 -62.87
CA ASP A 535 -31.79 -20.23 -62.34
C ASP A 535 -30.70 -20.48 -61.27
N ALA A 536 -29.77 -19.54 -61.10
CA ALA A 536 -28.70 -19.56 -60.11
C ALA A 536 -29.13 -19.13 -58.69
N ALA A 537 -30.37 -18.65 -58.49
CA ALA A 537 -30.85 -18.18 -57.19
C ALA A 537 -30.81 -19.28 -56.11
N SER A 538 -31.24 -20.50 -56.44
CA SER A 538 -31.27 -21.61 -55.49
C SER A 538 -29.86 -22.11 -55.11
N PRO A 539 -28.94 -22.36 -56.07
CA PRO A 539 -27.55 -22.69 -55.74
C PRO A 539 -26.83 -21.59 -54.94
N LEU A 540 -27.15 -20.31 -55.19
CA LEU A 540 -26.56 -19.19 -54.46
C LEU A 540 -27.08 -19.12 -53.01
N ALA A 541 -28.39 -19.32 -52.81
CA ALA A 541 -28.98 -19.40 -51.48
C ALA A 541 -28.40 -20.59 -50.69
N GLU A 542 -28.15 -21.73 -51.35
CA GLU A 542 -27.47 -22.88 -50.74
C GLU A 542 -26.05 -22.51 -50.28
N LEU A 543 -25.26 -21.85 -51.13
CA LEU A 543 -23.91 -21.40 -50.79
C LEU A 543 -23.90 -20.46 -49.57
N VAL A 544 -24.82 -19.48 -49.52
CA VAL A 544 -24.94 -18.58 -48.37
C VAL A 544 -25.35 -19.32 -47.10
N SER A 545 -26.26 -20.30 -47.21
CA SER A 545 -26.64 -21.15 -46.08
C SER A 545 -25.47 -21.97 -45.57
N VAL A 546 -24.59 -22.46 -46.45
CA VAL A 546 -23.37 -23.17 -46.06
C VAL A 546 -22.41 -22.22 -45.33
N ALA A 547 -22.20 -21.00 -45.84
CA ALA A 547 -21.36 -20.01 -45.17
C ALA A 547 -21.86 -19.68 -43.75
N MET A 548 -23.17 -19.50 -43.57
CA MET A 548 -23.76 -19.31 -42.24
C MET A 548 -23.52 -20.51 -41.31
N ALA A 549 -23.61 -21.74 -41.84
CA ALA A 549 -23.34 -22.95 -41.08
C ALA A 549 -21.85 -23.01 -40.66
N CYS A 550 -20.91 -22.74 -41.56
CA CYS A 550 -19.48 -22.66 -41.26
C CYS A 550 -19.18 -21.65 -40.14
N CYS A 551 -19.79 -20.45 -40.15
CA CYS A 551 -19.65 -19.51 -39.04
C CYS A 551 -20.17 -20.10 -37.71
N GLY A 552 -21.33 -20.75 -37.73
CA GLY A 552 -21.93 -21.36 -36.53
C GLY A 552 -21.08 -22.51 -35.97
N ASP A 553 -20.53 -23.33 -36.85
CA ASP A 553 -19.67 -24.45 -36.48
C ASP A 553 -18.34 -23.95 -35.91
N LEU A 554 -17.74 -22.91 -36.50
CA LEU A 554 -16.53 -22.29 -35.95
C LEU A 554 -16.80 -21.57 -34.62
N VAL A 555 -17.97 -20.97 -34.41
CA VAL A 555 -18.39 -20.45 -33.09
C VAL A 555 -18.40 -21.57 -32.05
N ARG A 556 -18.96 -22.74 -32.38
CA ARG A 556 -18.95 -23.90 -31.46
C ARG A 556 -17.52 -24.34 -31.14
N ALA A 557 -16.66 -24.40 -32.16
CA ALA A 557 -15.26 -24.77 -31.97
C ALA A 557 -14.50 -23.81 -31.04
N VAL A 558 -14.65 -22.49 -31.26
CA VAL A 558 -13.98 -21.47 -30.43
C VAL A 558 -14.56 -21.45 -29.02
N ALA A 559 -15.87 -21.61 -28.86
CA ALA A 559 -16.50 -21.68 -27.53
C ALA A 559 -16.02 -22.89 -26.73
N ALA A 560 -15.91 -24.06 -27.36
CA ALA A 560 -15.34 -25.25 -26.74
C ALA A 560 -13.86 -25.05 -26.34
N ALA A 561 -13.07 -24.38 -27.19
CA ALA A 561 -11.69 -24.03 -26.89
C ALA A 561 -11.55 -23.03 -25.71
N CYS A 562 -12.50 -22.11 -25.53
CA CYS A 562 -12.52 -21.20 -24.36
C CYS A 562 -12.67 -21.94 -23.03
N GLU A 563 -13.38 -23.08 -23.01
CA GLU A 563 -13.64 -23.87 -21.81
C GLU A 563 -12.51 -24.90 -21.51
N GLY A 564 -11.70 -25.22 -22.52
CA GLY A 564 -10.57 -26.17 -22.47
C GLY A 564 -9.52 -25.99 -21.36
N PRO A 565 -9.20 -24.78 -20.85
CA PRO A 565 -8.26 -24.61 -19.73
C PRO A 565 -8.68 -25.30 -18.42
N ALA A 566 -9.91 -25.83 -18.34
CA ALA A 566 -10.43 -26.58 -17.19
C ALA A 566 -10.22 -28.11 -17.26
N GLY A 567 -9.52 -28.64 -18.27
CA GLY A 567 -9.00 -30.01 -18.24
C GLY A 567 -10.00 -31.14 -18.48
N ARG A 568 -11.01 -30.94 -19.35
CA ARG A 568 -11.89 -32.04 -19.81
C ARG A 568 -11.56 -32.42 -21.26
N ARG A 569 -11.32 -33.72 -21.49
CA ARG A 569 -11.08 -34.28 -22.85
C ARG A 569 -12.29 -34.15 -23.78
N GLU A 570 -13.48 -34.01 -23.20
CA GLU A 570 -14.75 -33.84 -23.92
C GLU A 570 -14.76 -32.50 -24.66
N ASP A 571 -14.38 -31.40 -24.00
CA ASP A 571 -14.32 -30.05 -24.58
C ASP A 571 -13.34 -29.95 -25.78
N ILE A 572 -12.26 -30.74 -25.80
CA ILE A 572 -11.32 -30.83 -26.93
C ILE A 572 -11.90 -31.62 -28.10
N THR A 573 -12.65 -32.69 -27.80
CA THR A 573 -13.29 -33.52 -28.84
C THR A 573 -14.37 -32.71 -29.55
N ASP A 574 -15.18 -31.99 -28.79
CA ASP A 574 -16.22 -31.10 -29.32
C ASP A 574 -15.63 -29.99 -30.22
N ALA A 575 -14.47 -29.42 -29.81
CA ALA A 575 -13.77 -28.45 -30.63
C ALA A 575 -13.29 -29.05 -31.97
N LEU A 576 -12.70 -30.25 -31.94
CA LEU A 576 -12.21 -30.94 -33.14
C LEU A 576 -13.35 -31.38 -34.08
N GLU A 577 -14.45 -31.90 -33.53
CA GLU A 577 -15.64 -32.26 -34.32
C GLU A 577 -16.26 -31.04 -35.00
N ALA A 578 -16.33 -29.90 -34.30
CA ALA A 578 -16.81 -28.65 -34.85
C ALA A 578 -15.85 -28.09 -35.94
N ILE A 579 -14.53 -28.24 -35.78
CA ILE A 579 -13.55 -27.90 -36.81
C ILE A 579 -13.74 -28.76 -38.07
N ASP A 580 -13.92 -30.08 -37.91
CA ASP A 580 -14.15 -30.98 -39.04
C ASP A 580 -15.46 -30.63 -39.78
N ALA A 581 -16.50 -30.17 -39.06
CA ALA A 581 -17.73 -29.69 -39.67
C ALA A 581 -17.51 -28.43 -40.55
N VAL A 582 -16.64 -27.50 -40.14
CA VAL A 582 -16.25 -26.35 -40.98
C VAL A 582 -15.53 -26.80 -42.24
N MET A 583 -14.65 -27.81 -42.14
CA MET A 583 -13.93 -28.36 -43.30
C MET A 583 -14.82 -29.13 -44.29
N GLU A 584 -15.90 -29.76 -43.81
CA GLU A 584 -16.92 -30.34 -44.69
C GLU A 584 -17.81 -29.24 -45.32
N GLY A 585 -18.11 -28.19 -44.56
CA GLY A 585 -18.83 -27.02 -45.04
C GLY A 585 -18.11 -26.31 -46.19
N GLU A 586 -16.80 -26.09 -46.09
CA GLU A 586 -15.99 -25.50 -47.18
C GLU A 586 -16.09 -26.32 -48.47
N ARG A 587 -15.95 -27.65 -48.43
CA ARG A 587 -16.11 -28.51 -49.61
C ARG A 587 -17.51 -28.39 -50.23
N ARG A 588 -18.55 -28.30 -49.40
CA ARG A 588 -19.93 -28.09 -49.87
C ARG A 588 -20.13 -26.71 -50.49
N ALA A 589 -19.49 -25.67 -49.96
CA ALA A 589 -19.52 -24.33 -50.52
C ALA A 589 -18.86 -24.31 -51.91
N ASP A 590 -17.73 -25.02 -52.05
CA ASP A 590 -16.99 -25.15 -53.30
C ASP A 590 -17.85 -25.83 -54.40
N GLU A 591 -18.58 -26.89 -54.04
CA GLU A 591 -19.55 -27.53 -54.93
C GLU A 591 -20.75 -26.64 -55.28
N ALA A 592 -21.30 -25.91 -54.30
CA ALA A 592 -22.41 -24.99 -54.50
C ALA A 592 -22.02 -23.82 -55.41
N HIS A 593 -20.81 -23.27 -55.25
CA HIS A 593 -20.25 -22.25 -56.12
C HIS A 593 -20.14 -22.75 -57.57
N ARG A 594 -19.66 -23.98 -57.81
CA ARG A 594 -19.63 -24.58 -59.16
C ARG A 594 -21.03 -24.73 -59.75
N ARG A 595 -22.04 -25.08 -58.94
CA ARG A 595 -23.45 -25.12 -59.37
C ARG A 595 -23.98 -23.74 -59.75
N VAL A 596 -23.62 -22.69 -59.00
CA VAL A 596 -23.95 -21.30 -59.36
C VAL A 596 -23.35 -20.95 -60.72
N VAL A 597 -22.04 -21.18 -60.92
CA VAL A 597 -21.36 -20.87 -62.19
C VAL A 597 -21.99 -21.63 -63.36
N ALA A 598 -22.30 -22.91 -63.18
CA ALA A 598 -22.97 -23.72 -64.21
C ALA A 598 -24.37 -23.20 -64.54
N ALA A 599 -25.15 -22.80 -63.54
CA ALA A 599 -26.48 -22.24 -63.74
C ALA A 599 -26.44 -20.88 -64.46
N VAL A 600 -25.49 -20.01 -64.09
CA VAL A 600 -25.31 -18.69 -64.72
C VAL A 600 -24.87 -18.81 -66.19
N LEU A 601 -23.94 -19.71 -66.51
CA LEU A 601 -23.42 -19.87 -67.87
C LEU A 601 -24.29 -20.76 -68.77
N GLY A 602 -25.12 -21.61 -68.16
CA GLY A 602 -26.01 -22.54 -68.86
C GLY A 602 -27.40 -21.98 -69.20
N ASP A 603 -27.76 -20.80 -68.68
CA ASP A 603 -29.06 -20.17 -68.89
C ASP A 603 -29.21 -19.69 -70.35
N PRO A 604 -30.16 -20.23 -71.14
CA PRO A 604 -30.39 -19.81 -72.52
C PRO A 604 -31.12 -18.46 -72.64
N ALA A 605 -31.61 -17.88 -71.54
CA ALA A 605 -32.31 -16.61 -71.55
C ALA A 605 -31.34 -15.41 -71.63
N PRO A 606 -31.70 -14.32 -72.35
CA PRO A 606 -30.87 -13.13 -72.41
C PRO A 606 -30.89 -12.37 -71.08
N VAL A 607 -29.89 -12.64 -70.23
CA VAL A 607 -29.62 -11.89 -68.99
C VAL A 607 -28.55 -10.83 -69.26
N PRO A 608 -28.67 -9.58 -68.75
CA PRO A 608 -27.64 -8.56 -68.86
C PRO A 608 -26.32 -9.05 -68.26
N ALA A 609 -25.20 -8.78 -68.96
CA ALA A 609 -23.87 -9.16 -68.52
C ALA A 609 -23.54 -8.65 -67.10
N SER A 610 -24.05 -7.48 -66.72
CA SER A 610 -23.90 -6.92 -65.37
C SER A 610 -24.55 -7.79 -64.28
N ALA A 611 -25.70 -8.42 -64.55
CA ALA A 611 -26.38 -9.29 -63.59
C ALA A 611 -25.69 -10.66 -63.48
N LEU A 612 -25.16 -11.19 -64.59
CA LEU A 612 -24.36 -12.42 -64.60
C LEU A 612 -23.07 -12.23 -63.78
N VAL A 613 -22.31 -11.17 -64.07
CA VAL A 613 -21.06 -10.84 -63.35
C VAL A 613 -21.32 -10.61 -61.87
N ALA A 614 -22.34 -9.83 -61.51
CA ALA A 614 -22.66 -9.61 -60.10
C ALA A 614 -23.03 -10.91 -59.38
N THR A 615 -23.78 -11.81 -60.02
CA THR A 615 -24.14 -13.11 -59.41
C THR A 615 -22.91 -13.99 -59.19
N MET A 616 -22.00 -14.04 -60.17
CA MET A 616 -20.75 -14.81 -60.06
C MET A 616 -19.81 -14.23 -59.00
N GLU A 617 -19.65 -12.90 -58.93
CA GLU A 617 -18.77 -12.27 -57.94
C GLU A 617 -19.33 -12.36 -56.52
N VAL A 618 -20.66 -12.26 -56.33
CA VAL A 618 -21.29 -12.55 -55.02
C VAL A 618 -21.03 -14.00 -54.62
N ALA A 619 -21.21 -14.96 -55.53
CA ALA A 619 -20.97 -16.36 -55.24
C ALA A 619 -19.49 -16.62 -54.89
N ARG A 620 -18.57 -16.02 -55.66
CA ARG A 620 -17.14 -16.10 -55.40
C ARG A 620 -16.76 -15.51 -54.04
N ALA A 621 -17.29 -14.33 -53.69
CA ALA A 621 -17.04 -13.69 -52.40
C ALA A 621 -17.54 -14.56 -51.23
N MET A 622 -18.73 -15.18 -51.35
CA MET A 622 -19.25 -16.10 -50.34
C MET A 622 -18.38 -17.37 -50.21
N GLU A 623 -17.93 -17.96 -51.32
CA GLU A 623 -17.04 -19.14 -51.32
C GLU A 623 -15.66 -18.81 -50.74
N THR A 624 -15.06 -17.69 -51.13
CA THR A 624 -13.78 -17.21 -50.58
C THR A 624 -13.90 -16.97 -49.06
N GLY A 625 -15.03 -16.43 -48.59
CA GLY A 625 -15.30 -16.31 -47.16
C GLY A 625 -15.32 -17.67 -46.45
N THR A 626 -15.84 -18.73 -47.08
CA THR A 626 -15.80 -20.09 -46.50
C THR A 626 -14.40 -20.71 -46.47
N ASP A 627 -13.54 -20.45 -47.46
CA ASP A 627 -12.12 -20.85 -47.42
C ASP A 627 -11.40 -20.15 -46.25
N HIS A 628 -11.63 -18.85 -46.05
CA HIS A 628 -11.09 -18.13 -44.90
C HIS A 628 -11.57 -18.70 -43.56
N LEU A 629 -12.84 -19.09 -43.44
CA LEU A 629 -13.33 -19.80 -42.24
C LEU A 629 -12.66 -21.16 -42.03
N ALA A 630 -12.37 -21.91 -43.09
CA ALA A 630 -11.64 -23.17 -43.00
C ALA A 630 -10.19 -22.95 -42.53
N ARG A 631 -9.50 -21.92 -43.04
CA ARG A 631 -8.16 -21.54 -42.56
C ARG A 631 -8.17 -21.09 -41.09
N ALA A 632 -9.20 -20.37 -40.67
CA ALA A 632 -9.43 -20.00 -39.28
C ALA A 632 -9.60 -21.25 -38.39
N ALA A 633 -10.38 -22.24 -38.85
CA ALA A 633 -10.58 -23.52 -38.15
C ALA A 633 -9.27 -24.33 -38.04
N LEU A 634 -8.45 -24.37 -39.09
CA LEU A 634 -7.13 -25.01 -39.06
C LEU A 634 -6.15 -24.30 -38.13
N ALA A 635 -6.17 -22.97 -38.06
CA ALA A 635 -5.38 -22.20 -37.11
C ALA A 635 -5.78 -22.55 -35.66
N LEU A 636 -7.08 -22.61 -35.37
CA LEU A 636 -7.59 -23.04 -34.07
C LEU A 636 -7.16 -24.49 -33.75
N ARG A 637 -7.22 -25.40 -34.72
CA ARG A 637 -6.77 -26.79 -34.56
C ARG A 637 -5.31 -26.89 -34.16
N GLY A 638 -4.44 -26.10 -34.80
CA GLY A 638 -3.03 -26.02 -34.45
C GLY A 638 -2.83 -25.60 -33.00
N CYS A 639 -3.58 -24.59 -32.56
CA CYS A 639 -3.55 -24.14 -31.17
C CYS A 639 -4.00 -25.25 -30.22
N VAL A 640 -5.23 -25.77 -30.37
CA VAL A 640 -5.80 -26.77 -29.45
C VAL A 640 -4.91 -28.01 -29.28
N LEU A 641 -4.25 -28.47 -30.34
CA LEU A 641 -3.36 -29.65 -30.27
C LEU A 641 -2.03 -29.38 -29.55
N GLU A 642 -1.49 -28.17 -29.62
CA GLU A 642 -0.29 -27.78 -28.83
C GLU A 642 -0.55 -27.85 -27.32
N GLU A 643 -1.80 -27.63 -26.89
CA GLU A 643 -2.22 -27.64 -25.48
C GLU A 643 -2.26 -29.05 -24.88
N VAL A 644 -2.48 -30.08 -25.71
CA VAL A 644 -2.52 -31.50 -25.29
C VAL A 644 -1.11 -32.09 -25.20
N GLY A 645 -0.15 -31.51 -25.92
CA GLY A 645 1.24 -31.97 -25.98
C GLY A 645 2.18 -31.36 -24.93
N SER A 646 1.74 -30.32 -24.22
CA SER A 646 2.44 -29.66 -23.11
C SER A 646 1.96 -30.14 -21.75
#